data_AF-A0A968TVF0-F1
#
_entry.id   AF-A0A968TVF0-F1
#
_cell.length_a   1.000
_cell.length_b   1.000
_cell.length_c   1.000
_cell.angle_alpha   90.00
_cell.angle_beta   90.00
_cell.angle_gamma   90.00
#
_symmetry.space_group_name_H-M   'P 1'
#
loop_
_entity.id
_entity.type
_entity.pdbx_description
1 polymer ?
#
loop_
_entity_poly.entity_id
_entity_poly.type
_entity_poly.pdbx_seq_one_letter_code
_entity_poly.pdbx_strand_id
1 'polypeptide(L)'
;MSSRVAYDSRSHLVASVKAKLFDHLFYVGLPCRGDAERNGFFTSVASSIDPYLDSSSGPPLLEASLNDFAAASSFGGARFYVPVETLGALFAWEEVAAYLRAACAPREGAVAGEVRDLAFGAASERQTEARAKVENLLQLFKEVLNLRGTPDELRAFARRLDAKTIVKEWYGASSGATSGLELSPAEELHVKLTYAAAAYSLSEDDAARVTPADRRAKTYAEHKTAKLPQEGKTESRDRFAAELERVMQRYKETDASNESFEKGRRLLFDKLSRLLRAKVDAAVTGKLAQENRFGVVEGAEDQGTVLTRLYQELGEMLADRGALQLIDEKVATFISALSGEEEQLQHEANRAIKDLRDWMPSGLLGMGSPEESQQAARENVSRYLEAYQRSRLLTDMQKLVREVKARVEEWAAHLRSALRTLVLDPAGSCHAEVRAQLVRHGGRLWRMGQNPAARISCQDKLNPETPDVAMSGYREELRQMATAAEDGRPLHAALLEGSKWELAVDEKGHPRLRLWLPVDGQPREFGEHELRELHRLLYERLRKNVDARLEQRDVFDYLAYLERDQRIGPQQVAEMLHRAAKLLINARTDREFWHFVVQDPVDQNKRRWVDSVDLALRSFAGGSAVSRTLHSDRQSITLFKVVKPNLDAISNVDECRRDYVVSQQDVFSGDERHDKELLRAQVYHPFAPELEAWYVERRAFQRRQERFDHFGHIPARIVRLLEEPEMMRMFVLCVASGAIENVGYEWIWHGPAGDVPLSDKEQEPDANLVRAAVVFVLQKREGTRRGLRRIDGKTAEQSAVAAAHKQGKRLEEAVKDFLESELETYLERNFPSHDKPEQHRAELAGLRMIFEFYGQPTTRALLRQRQDLVFTS
;
A
#
# COMPACT_ATOMS: atom_id res chain seq x y z
N MET A 1 38.08 -12.54 5.32
CA MET A 1 37.34 -13.82 5.33
C MET A 1 36.22 -13.67 6.36
N SER A 2 34.96 -13.77 5.93
CA SER A 2 33.78 -13.39 6.71
C SER A 2 33.15 -14.54 7.49
N SER A 3 32.53 -14.21 8.62
CA SER A 3 31.52 -15.00 9.32
C SER A 3 30.26 -15.09 8.49
N ARG A 4 29.48 -16.17 8.64
CA ARG A 4 28.20 -16.41 7.94
C ARG A 4 27.07 -16.58 8.95
N VAL A 5 25.89 -16.02 8.68
CA VAL A 5 24.68 -16.24 9.49
C VAL A 5 23.57 -16.79 8.61
N ALA A 6 22.95 -17.90 9.02
CA ALA A 6 21.86 -18.53 8.25
C ALA A 6 20.91 -19.31 9.17
N TYR A 7 19.68 -19.51 8.73
CA TYR A 7 18.77 -20.44 9.40
C TYR A 7 19.18 -21.89 9.14
N ASP A 8 19.13 -22.71 10.18
CA ASP A 8 19.26 -24.17 10.06
C ASP A 8 17.93 -24.83 9.64
N SER A 9 17.93 -26.16 9.53
CA SER A 9 16.75 -26.94 9.15
C SER A 9 15.61 -26.90 10.17
N ARG A 10 15.85 -26.32 11.36
CA ARG A 10 14.85 -26.12 12.43
C ARG A 10 14.42 -24.66 12.53
N SER A 11 14.78 -23.83 11.55
CA SER A 11 14.54 -22.38 11.54
C SER A 11 15.20 -21.63 12.69
N HIS A 12 16.27 -22.18 13.28
CA HIS A 12 17.09 -21.46 14.25
C HIS A 12 18.21 -20.73 13.52
N LEU A 13 18.45 -19.47 13.91
CA LEU A 13 19.51 -18.68 13.31
C LEU A 13 20.88 -19.11 13.87
N VAL A 14 21.72 -19.66 13.01
CA VAL A 14 23.06 -20.18 13.35
C VAL A 14 24.14 -19.27 12.77
N ALA A 15 25.12 -18.91 13.59
CA ALA A 15 26.29 -18.15 13.19
C ALA A 15 27.52 -19.06 13.09
N SER A 16 28.26 -18.94 11.97
CA SER A 16 29.53 -19.61 11.73
C SER A 16 30.64 -18.57 11.66
N VAL A 17 31.53 -18.57 12.65
CA VAL A 17 32.57 -17.54 12.86
C VAL A 17 33.96 -18.17 12.80
N LYS A 18 34.74 -17.85 11.76
CA LYS A 18 36.09 -18.41 11.53
C LYS A 18 37.13 -17.87 12.51
N ALA A 19 38.12 -18.71 12.82
CA ALA A 19 39.10 -18.49 13.88
C ALA A 19 40.06 -17.32 13.69
N LYS A 20 40.31 -16.61 14.80
CA LYS A 20 41.30 -15.54 15.11
C LYS A 20 40.75 -14.18 15.52
N LEU A 21 39.46 -13.89 15.32
CA LEU A 21 38.87 -12.57 15.66
C LEU A 21 38.22 -12.50 17.05
N PHE A 22 38.09 -13.61 17.80
CA PHE A 22 37.26 -13.64 19.03
C PHE A 22 37.68 -14.68 20.10
N ASP A 23 38.97 -15.04 20.19
CA ASP A 23 39.41 -16.09 21.14
C ASP A 23 39.37 -15.65 22.62
N HIS A 24 39.22 -14.34 22.86
CA HIS A 24 39.03 -13.77 24.19
C HIS A 24 37.81 -12.86 24.17
N LEU A 25 36.64 -13.42 24.44
CA LEU A 25 35.41 -12.65 24.65
C LEU A 25 35.55 -11.90 25.98
N PHE A 26 36.14 -10.71 25.92
CA PHE A 26 36.43 -9.83 27.06
C PHE A 26 35.19 -9.57 27.95
N TYR A 27 33.99 -9.66 27.36
CA TYR A 27 32.70 -9.51 28.06
C TYR A 27 32.23 -10.74 28.85
N VAL A 28 32.79 -11.93 28.59
CA VAL A 28 32.41 -13.19 29.26
C VAL A 28 33.48 -13.66 30.26
N GLY A 29 34.63 -12.99 30.29
CA GLY A 29 35.72 -13.31 31.22
C GLY A 29 36.35 -14.70 31.03
N LEU A 30 36.10 -15.38 29.89
CA LEU A 30 36.60 -16.72 29.60
C LEU A 30 37.34 -16.78 28.26
N PRO A 31 38.44 -17.55 28.16
CA PRO A 31 39.05 -17.90 26.88
C PRO A 31 38.14 -18.85 26.10
N CYS A 32 37.84 -18.52 24.84
CA CYS A 32 37.08 -19.36 23.92
C CYS A 32 38.02 -20.46 23.38
N ARG A 33 37.75 -21.73 23.69
CA ARG A 33 38.71 -22.84 23.46
C ARG A 33 38.59 -23.49 22.09
N GLY A 34 37.65 -23.06 21.24
CA GLY A 34 37.52 -23.53 19.86
C GLY A 34 36.31 -22.99 19.10
N ASP A 35 36.19 -23.40 17.83
CA ASP A 35 35.15 -22.94 16.90
C ASP A 35 33.73 -23.30 17.34
N ALA A 36 33.54 -24.42 18.05
CA ALA A 36 32.23 -24.85 18.55
C ALA A 36 31.69 -23.89 19.63
N GLU A 37 32.53 -23.48 20.58
CA GLU A 37 32.16 -22.51 21.62
C GLU A 37 31.90 -21.12 21.01
N ARG A 38 32.71 -20.72 20.02
CA ARG A 38 32.55 -19.46 19.31
C ARG A 38 31.24 -19.41 18.52
N ASN A 39 30.98 -20.44 17.72
CA ASN A 39 29.74 -20.56 16.97
C ASN A 39 28.54 -20.63 17.91
N GLY A 40 28.65 -21.34 19.05
CA GLY A 40 27.61 -21.38 20.08
C GLY A 40 27.28 -20.00 20.65
N PHE A 41 28.29 -19.21 21.00
CA PHE A 41 28.11 -17.85 21.51
C PHE A 41 27.45 -16.93 20.48
N PHE A 42 27.97 -16.86 19.25
CA PHE A 42 27.41 -15.97 18.23
C PHE A 42 26.06 -16.46 17.70
N THR A 43 25.80 -17.77 17.73
CA THR A 43 24.46 -18.34 17.47
C THR A 43 23.49 -17.90 18.57
N SER A 44 23.92 -17.83 19.83
CA SER A 44 23.10 -17.31 20.93
C SER A 44 22.77 -15.83 20.74
N VAL A 45 23.77 -15.00 20.39
CA VAL A 45 23.57 -13.57 20.10
C VAL A 45 22.66 -13.38 18.88
N ALA A 46 22.90 -14.09 17.78
CA ALA A 46 22.09 -14.03 16.58
C ALA A 46 20.64 -14.46 16.88
N SER A 47 20.47 -15.55 17.63
CA SER A 47 19.16 -16.02 18.11
C SER A 47 18.47 -15.00 19.00
N SER A 48 19.20 -14.20 19.78
CA SER A 48 18.62 -13.15 20.64
C SER A 48 18.04 -11.96 19.87
N ILE A 49 18.52 -11.70 18.65
CA ILE A 49 18.12 -10.54 17.83
C ILE A 49 17.16 -10.96 16.70
N ASP A 50 17.26 -12.20 16.23
CA ASP A 50 16.42 -12.79 15.19
C ASP A 50 14.90 -12.50 15.33
N PRO A 51 14.30 -12.54 16.55
CA PRO A 51 12.88 -12.28 16.70
C PRO A 51 12.46 -10.85 16.37
N TYR A 52 13.39 -9.89 16.35
CA TYR A 52 13.12 -8.49 16.07
C TYR A 52 13.33 -8.14 14.59
N LEU A 53 13.87 -9.08 13.80
CA LEU A 53 14.20 -8.88 12.40
C LEU A 53 13.29 -9.72 11.50
N ASP A 54 13.15 -9.28 10.25
CA ASP A 54 12.46 -10.05 9.22
C ASP A 54 13.33 -11.20 8.73
N SER A 55 12.74 -12.35 8.41
CA SER A 55 13.48 -13.56 8.03
C SER A 55 14.35 -13.38 6.78
N SER A 56 13.98 -12.47 5.87
CA SER A 56 14.75 -12.16 4.67
C SER A 56 15.92 -11.17 4.91
N SER A 57 15.82 -10.33 5.95
CA SER A 57 16.78 -9.25 6.23
C SER A 57 17.66 -9.53 7.44
N GLY A 58 17.19 -10.37 8.36
CA GLY A 58 17.84 -10.71 9.62
C GLY A 58 19.22 -11.33 9.44
N PRO A 59 19.35 -12.45 8.72
CA PRO A 59 20.66 -13.09 8.51
C PRO A 59 21.67 -12.15 7.83
N PRO A 60 21.34 -11.43 6.73
CA PRO A 60 22.27 -10.47 6.13
C PRO A 60 22.69 -9.32 7.06
N LEU A 61 21.75 -8.74 7.82
CA LEU A 61 22.05 -7.64 8.75
C LEU A 61 22.94 -8.09 9.91
N LEU A 62 22.66 -9.29 10.45
CA LEU A 62 23.46 -9.87 11.53
C LEU A 62 24.82 -10.33 11.04
N GLU A 63 24.90 -10.88 9.83
CA GLU A 63 26.16 -11.20 9.18
C GLU A 63 27.01 -9.95 8.96
N ALA A 64 26.43 -8.86 8.46
CA ALA A 64 27.12 -7.57 8.33
C ALA A 64 27.57 -7.02 9.70
N SER A 65 26.71 -7.06 10.73
CA SER A 65 27.06 -6.62 12.08
C SER A 65 28.23 -7.41 12.70
N LEU A 66 28.23 -8.74 12.53
CA LEU A 66 29.31 -9.62 13.00
C LEU A 66 30.61 -9.42 12.23
N ASN A 67 30.53 -9.08 10.94
CA ASN A 67 31.70 -8.92 10.07
C ASN A 67 32.32 -7.52 10.10
N ASP A 68 31.50 -6.48 10.23
CA ASP A 68 31.93 -5.09 10.06
C ASP A 68 32.19 -4.37 11.39
N PHE A 69 31.46 -4.73 12.45
CA PHE A 69 31.43 -3.93 13.69
C PHE A 69 31.79 -4.69 14.97
N ALA A 70 31.83 -6.03 14.97
CA ALA A 70 32.10 -6.85 16.16
C ALA A 70 31.30 -6.42 17.42
N ALA A 71 30.11 -5.84 17.21
CA ALA A 71 29.34 -5.17 18.25
C ALA A 71 28.43 -6.16 18.99
N ALA A 72 28.99 -6.85 19.98
CA ALA A 72 28.21 -7.72 20.88
C ALA A 72 27.71 -6.99 22.15
N SER A 73 28.03 -5.71 22.34
CA SER A 73 27.96 -5.04 23.64
C SER A 73 26.56 -4.69 24.16
N SER A 74 25.48 -4.93 23.41
CA SER A 74 24.09 -4.68 23.87
C SER A 74 23.23 -5.94 24.01
N PHE A 75 23.79 -7.14 23.82
CA PHE A 75 23.03 -8.39 23.74
C PHE A 75 23.57 -9.40 24.76
N GLY A 76 22.91 -9.54 25.91
CA GLY A 76 23.45 -10.38 26.98
C GLY A 76 22.62 -10.49 28.27
N GLY A 77 21.29 -10.52 28.18
CA GLY A 77 20.43 -10.74 29.34
C GLY A 77 19.21 -11.58 28.99
N ALA A 78 18.69 -12.36 29.95
CA ALA A 78 17.39 -12.98 29.78
C ALA A 78 16.32 -11.90 29.84
N ARG A 79 15.53 -11.79 28.79
CA ARG A 79 14.48 -10.78 28.65
C ARG A 79 13.12 -11.43 28.75
N PHE A 80 12.22 -10.76 29.45
CA PHE A 80 10.79 -11.01 29.39
C PHE A 80 10.11 -9.70 29.04
N TYR A 81 9.30 -9.68 27.99
CA TYR A 81 8.75 -8.42 27.47
C TYR A 81 7.41 -8.62 26.77
N VAL A 82 6.68 -7.53 26.61
CA VAL A 82 5.47 -7.48 25.79
C VAL A 82 5.83 -6.86 24.44
N PRO A 83 5.68 -7.56 23.32
CA PRO A 83 6.10 -7.04 22.01
C PRO A 83 5.09 -6.06 21.40
N VAL A 84 4.82 -4.89 22.02
CA VAL A 84 3.71 -4.01 21.57
C VAL A 84 3.86 -3.49 20.15
N GLU A 85 5.07 -3.30 19.64
CA GLU A 85 5.27 -2.84 18.26
C GLU A 85 4.74 -3.89 17.27
N THR A 86 5.17 -5.14 17.43
CA THR A 86 4.68 -6.27 16.63
C THR A 86 3.19 -6.50 16.85
N LEU A 87 2.72 -6.47 18.10
CA LEU A 87 1.31 -6.70 18.43
C LEU A 87 0.41 -5.62 17.87
N GLY A 88 0.76 -4.35 18.01
CA GLY A 88 -0.10 -3.32 17.46
C GLY A 88 -0.06 -3.27 15.92
N ALA A 89 1.04 -3.69 15.29
CA ALA A 89 1.09 -3.83 13.83
C ALA A 89 0.14 -4.96 13.40
N LEU A 90 0.19 -6.09 14.11
CA LEU A 90 -0.77 -7.20 13.94
C LEU A 90 -2.21 -6.73 14.14
N PHE A 91 -2.53 -6.09 15.26
CA PHE A 91 -3.88 -5.64 15.58
C PHE A 91 -4.40 -4.64 14.54
N ALA A 92 -3.57 -3.70 14.10
CA ALA A 92 -3.95 -2.77 13.03
C ALA A 92 -4.26 -3.51 11.72
N TRP A 93 -3.40 -4.45 11.29
CA TRP A 93 -3.65 -5.25 10.09
C TRP A 93 -4.86 -6.20 10.22
N GLU A 94 -5.13 -6.72 11.41
CA GLU A 94 -6.33 -7.53 11.71
C GLU A 94 -7.60 -6.68 11.56
N GLU A 95 -7.60 -5.43 12.03
CA GLU A 95 -8.70 -4.49 11.84
C GLU A 95 -8.85 -4.09 10.35
N VAL A 96 -7.76 -3.90 9.61
CA VAL A 96 -7.83 -3.70 8.14
C VAL A 96 -8.45 -4.92 7.46
N ALA A 97 -8.05 -6.13 7.83
CA ALA A 97 -8.60 -7.36 7.27
C ALA A 97 -10.10 -7.48 7.59
N ALA A 98 -10.51 -7.19 8.82
CA ALA A 98 -11.91 -7.19 9.24
C ALA A 98 -12.73 -6.15 8.45
N TYR A 99 -12.19 -4.95 8.23
CA TYR A 99 -12.82 -3.93 7.40
C TYR A 99 -13.04 -4.41 5.96
N LEU A 100 -11.99 -4.95 5.31
CA LEU A 100 -12.09 -5.46 3.93
C LEU A 100 -13.07 -6.63 3.82
N ARG A 101 -13.07 -7.55 4.80
CA ARG A 101 -14.04 -8.65 4.85
C ARG A 101 -15.46 -8.13 4.97
N ALA A 102 -15.70 -7.15 5.83
CA ALA A 102 -17.01 -6.58 6.01
C ALA A 102 -17.47 -5.81 4.77
N ALA A 103 -16.60 -5.01 4.15
CA ALA A 103 -16.94 -4.19 2.98
C ALA A 103 -17.18 -5.00 1.68
N CYS A 104 -16.48 -6.14 1.52
CA CYS A 104 -16.43 -6.88 0.26
C CYS A 104 -16.90 -8.33 0.34
N ALA A 105 -17.22 -8.86 1.53
CA ALA A 105 -17.73 -10.21 1.75
C ALA A 105 -16.98 -11.34 0.99
N PRO A 106 -15.64 -11.46 1.10
CA PRO A 106 -14.90 -12.53 0.43
C PRO A 106 -15.25 -13.91 0.99
N ARG A 107 -15.35 -14.92 0.13
CA ARG A 107 -15.39 -16.33 0.50
C ARG A 107 -13.98 -16.89 0.51
N GLU A 108 -13.50 -17.20 1.70
CA GLU A 108 -12.19 -17.81 1.90
C GLU A 108 -12.22 -19.32 1.56
N GLY A 109 -11.14 -19.82 0.98
CA GLY A 109 -10.94 -21.23 0.62
C GLY A 109 -10.45 -22.09 1.78
N ALA A 110 -10.04 -23.33 1.46
CA ALA A 110 -9.51 -24.26 2.45
C ALA A 110 -8.15 -23.82 3.05
N VAL A 111 -7.40 -22.98 2.32
CA VAL A 111 -6.20 -22.32 2.83
C VAL A 111 -6.64 -21.00 3.46
N ALA A 112 -6.36 -20.83 4.76
CA ALA A 112 -6.75 -19.64 5.51
C ALA A 112 -6.28 -18.34 4.80
N GLY A 113 -7.21 -17.40 4.59
CA GLY A 113 -6.95 -16.12 3.94
C GLY A 113 -6.82 -16.16 2.41
N GLU A 114 -7.03 -17.30 1.74
CA GLU A 114 -7.12 -17.34 0.28
C GLU A 114 -8.56 -17.05 -0.16
N VAL A 115 -8.79 -15.96 -0.90
CA VAL A 115 -10.13 -15.61 -1.42
C VAL A 115 -10.40 -16.40 -2.70
N ARG A 116 -11.47 -17.19 -2.72
CA ARG A 116 -11.91 -17.94 -3.91
C ARG A 116 -12.96 -17.21 -4.71
N ASP A 117 -13.89 -16.58 -4.01
CA ASP A 117 -15.04 -15.90 -4.61
C ASP A 117 -15.60 -14.86 -3.60
N LEU A 118 -16.77 -14.29 -3.88
CA LEU A 118 -17.53 -13.42 -2.99
C LEU A 118 -18.79 -14.10 -2.50
N ALA A 119 -19.26 -13.71 -1.31
CA ALA A 119 -20.60 -14.03 -0.86
C ALA A 119 -21.60 -13.07 -1.54
N PHE A 120 -22.72 -13.60 -1.98
CA PHE A 120 -23.80 -12.87 -2.68
C PHE A 120 -25.18 -13.49 -2.45
N GLY A 121 -25.32 -14.40 -1.47
CA GLY A 121 -26.55 -15.13 -1.22
C GLY A 121 -26.81 -16.29 -2.19
N ALA A 122 -28.08 -16.69 -2.30
CA ALA A 122 -28.49 -17.81 -3.13
C ALA A 122 -28.43 -17.45 -4.63
N ALA A 123 -27.79 -18.30 -5.43
CA ALA A 123 -27.65 -18.08 -6.87
C ALA A 123 -29.01 -17.98 -7.59
N SER A 124 -30.01 -18.79 -7.20
CA SER A 124 -31.36 -18.76 -7.77
C SER A 124 -32.09 -17.43 -7.54
N GLU A 125 -31.88 -16.81 -6.38
CA GLU A 125 -32.43 -15.47 -6.10
C GLU A 125 -31.75 -14.41 -6.96
N ARG A 126 -30.41 -14.46 -7.07
CA ARG A 126 -29.66 -13.52 -7.92
C ARG A 126 -30.06 -13.64 -9.40
N GLN A 127 -30.28 -14.85 -9.88
CA GLN A 127 -30.81 -15.10 -11.24
C GLN A 127 -32.22 -14.52 -11.43
N THR A 128 -33.08 -14.67 -10.43
CA THR A 128 -34.45 -14.14 -10.47
C THR A 128 -34.44 -12.60 -10.47
N GLU A 129 -33.61 -11.98 -9.63
CA GLU A 129 -33.45 -10.52 -9.60
C GLU A 129 -32.82 -9.96 -10.88
N ALA A 130 -31.79 -10.63 -11.42
CA ALA A 130 -31.16 -10.28 -12.69
C ALA A 130 -32.18 -10.32 -13.85
N ARG A 131 -32.99 -11.37 -13.92
CA ARG A 131 -34.07 -11.48 -14.89
C ARG A 131 -35.10 -10.36 -14.74
N ALA A 132 -35.56 -10.10 -13.52
CA ALA A 132 -36.54 -9.04 -13.25
C ALA A 132 -36.01 -7.65 -13.65
N LYS A 133 -34.71 -7.37 -13.41
CA LYS A 133 -34.06 -6.13 -13.88
C LYS A 133 -34.16 -5.99 -15.40
N VAL A 134 -33.84 -7.04 -16.15
CA VAL A 134 -33.94 -7.03 -17.63
C VAL A 134 -35.38 -6.84 -18.09
N GLU A 135 -36.34 -7.57 -17.52
CA GLU A 135 -37.77 -7.45 -17.88
C GLU A 135 -38.31 -6.03 -17.64
N ASN A 136 -37.81 -5.33 -16.63
CA ASN A 136 -38.24 -3.97 -16.29
C ASN A 136 -37.62 -2.85 -17.15
N LEU A 137 -36.58 -3.13 -17.94
CA LEU A 137 -35.97 -2.11 -18.81
C LEU A 137 -36.94 -1.69 -19.92
N LEU A 138 -37.60 -2.65 -20.57
CA LEU A 138 -38.53 -2.41 -21.67
C LEU A 138 -39.50 -3.58 -21.83
N GLN A 139 -40.77 -3.28 -22.17
CA GLN A 139 -41.81 -4.30 -22.36
C GLN A 139 -41.37 -5.38 -23.35
N LEU A 140 -40.69 -4.98 -24.43
CA LEU A 140 -40.03 -5.88 -25.38
C LEU A 140 -39.27 -7.04 -24.70
N PHE A 141 -38.42 -6.73 -23.72
CA PHE A 141 -37.55 -7.74 -23.11
C PHE A 141 -38.36 -8.76 -22.33
N LYS A 142 -39.40 -8.31 -21.63
CA LYS A 142 -40.36 -9.16 -20.94
C LYS A 142 -41.10 -10.08 -21.92
N GLU A 143 -41.64 -9.53 -23.00
CA GLU A 143 -42.37 -10.32 -24.01
C GLU A 143 -41.45 -11.38 -24.64
N VAL A 144 -40.27 -10.99 -25.12
CA VAL A 144 -39.33 -11.92 -25.76
C VAL A 144 -38.86 -13.02 -24.80
N LEU A 145 -38.60 -12.70 -23.52
CA LEU A 145 -38.24 -13.71 -22.52
C LEU A 145 -39.37 -14.70 -22.26
N ASN A 146 -40.62 -14.25 -22.27
CA ASN A 146 -41.80 -15.07 -21.99
C ASN A 146 -42.26 -15.91 -23.18
N LEU A 147 -41.83 -15.60 -24.41
CA LEU A 147 -42.08 -16.44 -25.57
C LEU A 147 -41.52 -17.85 -25.35
N ARG A 148 -42.38 -18.85 -25.46
CA ARG A 148 -42.05 -20.28 -25.41
C ARG A 148 -42.32 -20.89 -26.76
N GLY A 149 -41.50 -21.86 -27.15
CA GLY A 149 -41.70 -22.62 -28.37
C GLY A 149 -40.39 -23.17 -28.92
N THR A 150 -40.52 -24.10 -29.86
CA THR A 150 -39.43 -24.60 -30.69
C THR A 150 -38.91 -23.50 -31.62
N PRO A 151 -37.68 -23.62 -32.17
CA PRO A 151 -37.17 -22.66 -33.15
C PRO A 151 -38.12 -22.41 -34.33
N ASP A 152 -38.85 -23.43 -34.78
CA ASP A 152 -39.80 -23.29 -35.89
C ASP A 152 -41.08 -22.54 -35.49
N GLU A 153 -41.57 -22.73 -34.26
CA GLU A 153 -42.68 -21.94 -33.71
C GLU A 153 -42.28 -20.46 -33.55
N LEU A 154 -41.04 -20.19 -33.12
CA LEU A 154 -40.50 -18.83 -33.03
C LEU A 154 -40.35 -18.18 -34.42
N ARG A 155 -39.92 -18.93 -35.44
CA ARG A 155 -39.86 -18.46 -36.84
C ARG A 155 -41.25 -18.15 -37.39
N ALA A 156 -42.23 -19.03 -37.13
CA ALA A 156 -43.62 -18.82 -37.54
C ALA A 156 -44.24 -17.60 -36.86
N PHE A 157 -43.93 -17.40 -35.57
CA PHE A 157 -44.31 -16.21 -34.82
C PHE A 157 -43.71 -14.94 -35.43
N ALA A 158 -42.40 -14.93 -35.74
CA ALA A 158 -41.73 -13.77 -36.35
C ALA A 158 -42.36 -13.31 -37.67
N ARG A 159 -42.82 -14.26 -38.50
CA ARG A 159 -43.52 -13.95 -39.77
C ARG A 159 -44.91 -13.36 -39.59
N ARG A 160 -45.52 -13.50 -38.40
CA ARG A 160 -46.84 -12.93 -38.07
C ARG A 160 -46.74 -11.62 -37.30
N LEU A 161 -45.55 -11.25 -36.84
CA LEU A 161 -45.32 -10.05 -36.07
C LEU A 161 -45.43 -8.81 -36.96
N ASP A 162 -46.31 -7.88 -36.59
CA ASP A 162 -46.51 -6.62 -37.31
C ASP A 162 -45.77 -5.44 -36.66
N ALA A 163 -45.55 -4.39 -37.45
CA ALA A 163 -44.83 -3.20 -37.02
C ALA A 163 -45.55 -2.41 -35.91
N LYS A 164 -46.88 -2.47 -35.88
CA LYS A 164 -47.71 -1.79 -34.87
C LYS A 164 -47.52 -2.39 -33.49
N THR A 165 -47.48 -3.71 -33.40
CA THR A 165 -47.18 -4.46 -32.18
C THR A 165 -45.78 -4.11 -31.68
N ILE A 166 -44.76 -4.18 -32.55
CA ILE A 166 -43.38 -3.85 -32.16
C ILE A 166 -43.28 -2.41 -31.63
N VAL A 167 -43.81 -1.42 -32.37
CA VAL A 167 -43.60 -0.02 -32.02
C VAL A 167 -44.51 0.44 -30.88
N LYS A 168 -45.81 0.11 -30.92
CA LYS A 168 -46.76 0.62 -29.93
C LYS A 168 -46.72 -0.16 -28.62
N GLU A 169 -46.58 -1.48 -28.69
CA GLU A 169 -46.71 -2.36 -27.52
C GLU A 169 -45.34 -2.71 -26.94
N TRP A 170 -44.39 -3.15 -27.77
CA TRP A 170 -43.09 -3.64 -27.27
C TRP A 170 -42.10 -2.51 -26.98
N TYR A 171 -42.00 -1.54 -27.88
CA TYR A 171 -41.24 -0.30 -27.64
C TYR A 171 -42.02 0.72 -26.80
N GLY A 172 -43.34 0.54 -26.68
CA GLY A 172 -44.19 1.42 -25.86
C GLY A 172 -44.31 2.84 -26.41
N ALA A 173 -44.17 3.04 -27.73
CA ALA A 173 -44.23 4.37 -28.35
C ALA A 173 -45.67 4.89 -28.57
N SER A 174 -46.65 4.31 -27.87
CA SER A 174 -48.02 4.82 -27.87
C SER A 174 -48.15 6.02 -26.91
N SER A 175 -48.87 7.05 -27.35
CA SER A 175 -49.13 8.28 -26.60
C SER A 175 -49.90 8.00 -25.31
N GLY A 176 -49.18 7.75 -24.22
CA GLY A 176 -49.78 7.55 -22.89
C GLY A 176 -48.84 6.86 -21.91
N ALA A 177 -48.11 7.65 -21.12
CA ALA A 177 -47.56 7.38 -19.77
C ALA A 177 -46.77 6.09 -19.43
N THR A 178 -46.79 5.00 -20.22
CA THR A 178 -46.29 3.68 -19.78
C THR A 178 -44.84 3.36 -20.14
N SER A 179 -44.20 4.06 -21.07
CA SER A 179 -42.83 3.74 -21.51
C SER A 179 -41.74 4.69 -21.02
N GLY A 180 -42.10 5.90 -20.57
CA GLY A 180 -41.14 6.97 -20.25
C GLY A 180 -40.45 7.57 -21.47
N LEU A 181 -40.93 7.29 -22.69
CA LEU A 181 -40.39 7.84 -23.93
C LEU A 181 -40.97 9.24 -24.20
N GLU A 182 -40.15 10.27 -24.02
CA GLU A 182 -40.57 11.66 -24.30
C GLU A 182 -40.44 11.99 -25.80
N LEU A 183 -41.60 12.18 -26.45
CA LEU A 183 -41.72 12.60 -27.84
C LEU A 183 -42.42 13.95 -27.90
N SER A 184 -41.85 14.89 -28.64
CA SER A 184 -42.52 16.13 -29.01
C SER A 184 -43.63 15.86 -30.04
N PRO A 185 -44.61 16.75 -30.22
CA PRO A 185 -45.68 16.56 -31.21
C PRO A 185 -45.18 16.30 -32.64
N ALA A 186 -44.06 16.92 -33.04
CA ALA A 186 -43.44 16.68 -34.34
C ALA A 186 -42.77 15.30 -34.43
N GLU A 187 -42.18 14.82 -33.33
CA GLU A 187 -41.58 13.49 -33.25
C GLU A 187 -42.64 12.39 -33.24
N GLU A 188 -43.79 12.60 -32.58
CA GLU A 188 -44.92 11.67 -32.59
C GLU A 188 -45.44 11.39 -34.00
N LEU A 189 -45.47 12.42 -34.86
CA LEU A 189 -45.84 12.27 -36.26
C LEU A 189 -44.84 11.36 -37.01
N HIS A 190 -43.55 11.54 -36.80
CA HIS A 190 -42.51 10.69 -37.40
C HIS A 190 -42.53 9.26 -36.86
N VAL A 191 -42.76 9.08 -35.55
CA VAL A 191 -42.91 7.75 -34.94
C VAL A 191 -44.17 7.05 -35.47
N LYS A 192 -45.25 7.77 -35.75
CA LYS A 192 -46.44 7.19 -36.39
C LYS A 192 -46.11 6.55 -37.75
N LEU A 193 -45.20 7.14 -38.53
CA LEU A 193 -44.78 6.60 -39.83
C LEU A 193 -43.97 5.30 -39.70
N THR A 194 -43.49 4.94 -38.51
CA THR A 194 -42.74 3.69 -38.31
C THR A 194 -43.63 2.46 -38.15
N TYR A 195 -44.93 2.66 -37.94
CA TYR A 195 -45.90 1.58 -37.73
C TYR A 195 -47.23 1.77 -38.43
N ALA A 196 -47.45 2.91 -39.08
CA ALA A 196 -48.53 3.06 -40.05
C ALA A 196 -48.38 2.02 -41.17
N ALA A 197 -49.49 1.70 -41.84
CA ALA A 197 -49.46 0.81 -42.99
C ALA A 197 -48.41 1.30 -44.00
N ALA A 198 -47.49 0.42 -44.40
CA ALA A 198 -46.33 0.75 -45.22
C ALA A 198 -46.70 1.36 -46.58
N ALA A 199 -47.96 1.17 -46.99
CA ALA A 199 -48.59 1.66 -48.20
C ALA A 199 -49.95 2.33 -47.91
N TYR A 200 -50.06 3.11 -46.83
CA TYR A 200 -51.31 3.76 -46.42
C TYR A 200 -51.96 4.58 -47.56
N SER A 201 -51.16 5.30 -48.36
CA SER A 201 -51.64 6.05 -49.53
C SER A 201 -52.10 5.17 -50.70
N LEU A 202 -51.64 3.90 -50.78
CA LEU A 202 -52.01 2.96 -51.84
C LEU A 202 -53.31 2.21 -51.53
N SER A 203 -53.84 2.31 -50.30
CA SER A 203 -54.93 1.46 -49.78
C SER A 203 -56.11 2.24 -49.17
N GLU A 204 -56.12 3.58 -49.24
CA GLU A 204 -57.20 4.41 -48.70
C GLU A 204 -58.34 4.61 -49.73
N ASP A 205 -59.48 3.97 -49.47
CA ASP A 205 -60.68 4.01 -50.32
C ASP A 205 -61.51 5.30 -50.15
N ASP A 206 -61.38 6.01 -49.01
CA ASP A 206 -62.16 7.21 -48.71
C ASP A 206 -61.65 8.45 -49.47
N ALA A 207 -62.32 8.80 -50.56
CA ALA A 207 -62.00 9.95 -51.40
C ALA A 207 -61.95 11.30 -50.65
N ALA A 208 -62.59 11.43 -49.48
CA ALA A 208 -62.54 12.63 -48.65
C ALA A 208 -61.23 12.78 -47.85
N ARG A 209 -60.44 11.71 -47.73
CA ARG A 209 -59.17 11.64 -47.00
C ARG A 209 -57.93 11.53 -47.89
N VAL A 210 -58.13 11.39 -49.21
CA VAL A 210 -57.06 11.25 -50.21
C VAL A 210 -56.47 12.62 -50.57
N THR A 211 -55.19 12.83 -50.25
CA THR A 211 -54.47 14.06 -50.62
C THR A 211 -54.25 14.14 -52.14
N PRO A 212 -53.95 15.32 -52.75
CA PRO A 212 -53.62 15.40 -54.17
C PRO A 212 -52.44 14.52 -54.61
N ALA A 213 -51.55 14.14 -53.69
CA ALA A 213 -50.47 13.20 -53.93
C ALA A 213 -50.97 11.75 -54.05
N ASP A 214 -51.92 11.34 -53.21
CA ASP A 214 -52.47 9.98 -53.15
C ASP A 214 -53.38 9.64 -54.34
N ARG A 215 -53.88 10.66 -55.06
CA ARG A 215 -54.59 10.46 -56.34
C ARG A 215 -53.73 9.78 -57.41
N ARG A 216 -52.41 9.90 -57.32
CA ARG A 216 -51.44 9.28 -58.25
C ARG A 216 -51.27 7.78 -58.02
N ALA A 217 -51.78 7.27 -56.91
CA ALA A 217 -51.77 5.86 -56.55
C ALA A 217 -53.10 5.14 -56.83
N LYS A 218 -54.05 5.79 -57.52
CA LYS A 218 -55.33 5.18 -57.91
C LYS A 218 -55.23 4.40 -59.21
N THR A 219 -55.81 3.19 -59.25
CA THR A 219 -55.94 2.38 -60.47
C THR A 219 -56.82 3.08 -61.51
N TYR A 220 -56.81 2.59 -62.75
CA TYR A 220 -57.62 3.16 -63.83
C TYR A 220 -59.12 3.20 -63.49
N ALA A 221 -59.68 2.12 -62.93
CA ALA A 221 -61.06 2.05 -62.48
C ALA A 221 -61.36 3.02 -61.32
N GLU A 222 -60.47 3.09 -60.33
CA GLU A 222 -60.62 4.00 -59.18
C GLU A 222 -60.58 5.47 -59.63
N HIS A 223 -59.72 5.80 -60.59
CA HIS A 223 -59.59 7.13 -61.15
C HIS A 223 -60.85 7.55 -61.91
N LYS A 224 -61.42 6.63 -62.70
CA LYS A 224 -62.70 6.83 -63.42
C LYS A 224 -63.88 6.98 -62.45
N THR A 225 -63.94 6.14 -61.42
CA THR A 225 -65.01 6.16 -60.39
C THR A 225 -64.97 7.45 -59.57
N ALA A 226 -63.76 7.99 -59.32
CA ALA A 226 -63.55 9.24 -58.61
C ALA A 226 -63.82 10.52 -59.44
N LYS A 227 -64.27 10.40 -60.72
CA LYS A 227 -64.55 11.53 -61.64
C LYS A 227 -63.37 12.51 -61.82
N LEU A 228 -62.14 12.00 -61.77
CA LEU A 228 -60.93 12.79 -62.05
C LEU A 228 -60.78 13.07 -63.56
N PRO A 229 -59.89 14.00 -63.99
CA PRO A 229 -59.65 14.26 -65.42
C PRO A 229 -59.42 12.96 -66.20
N GLN A 230 -60.05 12.83 -67.37
CA GLN A 230 -59.94 11.60 -68.16
C GLN A 230 -58.50 11.39 -68.62
N GLU A 231 -57.92 10.27 -68.20
CA GLU A 231 -56.59 9.79 -68.62
C GLU A 231 -56.75 8.58 -69.54
N GLY A 232 -55.81 8.40 -70.47
CA GLY A 232 -55.73 7.18 -71.28
C GLY A 232 -55.30 5.97 -70.45
N LYS A 233 -55.59 4.74 -70.92
CA LYS A 233 -55.15 3.50 -70.23
C LYS A 233 -53.63 3.43 -70.05
N THR A 234 -52.87 3.84 -71.07
CA THR A 234 -51.39 3.91 -71.04
C THR A 234 -50.88 5.00 -70.10
N GLU A 235 -51.53 6.15 -70.08
CA GLU A 235 -51.20 7.28 -69.20
C GLU A 235 -51.42 6.91 -67.72
N SER A 236 -52.54 6.22 -67.43
CA SER A 236 -52.84 5.66 -66.11
C SER A 236 -51.79 4.64 -65.65
N ARG A 237 -51.39 3.73 -66.55
CA ARG A 237 -50.33 2.73 -66.31
C ARG A 237 -49.01 3.40 -65.92
N ASP A 238 -48.53 4.35 -66.74
CA ASP A 238 -47.24 5.02 -66.54
C ASP A 238 -47.23 5.88 -65.27
N ARG A 239 -48.32 6.61 -65.01
CA ARG A 239 -48.51 7.37 -63.76
C ARG A 239 -48.45 6.46 -62.54
N PHE A 240 -49.18 5.34 -62.57
CA PHE A 240 -49.27 4.42 -61.45
C PHE A 240 -47.93 3.73 -61.17
N ALA A 241 -47.24 3.25 -62.21
CA ALA A 241 -45.90 2.66 -62.07
C ALA A 241 -44.89 3.65 -61.50
N ALA A 242 -44.89 4.90 -61.98
CA ALA A 242 -44.01 5.95 -61.46
C ALA A 242 -44.33 6.30 -59.99
N GLU A 243 -45.59 6.30 -59.57
CA GLU A 243 -45.93 6.54 -58.17
C GLU A 243 -45.53 5.37 -57.27
N LEU A 244 -45.69 4.10 -57.70
CA LEU A 244 -45.23 2.93 -56.94
C LEU A 244 -43.72 2.98 -56.69
N GLU A 245 -42.93 3.30 -57.72
CA GLU A 245 -41.48 3.48 -57.59
C GLU A 245 -41.13 4.63 -56.63
N ARG A 246 -41.86 5.75 -56.75
CA ARG A 246 -41.67 6.91 -55.87
C ARG A 246 -42.00 6.59 -54.41
N VAL A 247 -43.06 5.82 -54.14
CA VAL A 247 -43.42 5.38 -52.79
C VAL A 247 -42.33 4.47 -52.24
N MET A 248 -41.85 3.49 -53.01
CA MET A 248 -40.75 2.62 -52.61
C MET A 248 -39.46 3.40 -52.29
N GLN A 249 -39.14 4.42 -53.08
CA GLN A 249 -37.97 5.27 -52.86
C GLN A 249 -38.14 6.11 -51.58
N ARG A 250 -39.26 6.83 -51.46
CA ARG A 250 -39.57 7.71 -50.32
C ARG A 250 -39.57 6.97 -48.99
N TYR A 251 -40.06 5.73 -48.98
CA TYR A 251 -40.08 4.90 -47.77
C TYR A 251 -38.67 4.60 -47.23
N LYS A 252 -37.67 4.55 -48.12
CA LYS A 252 -36.26 4.28 -47.81
C LYS A 252 -35.39 5.53 -47.70
N GLU A 253 -35.95 6.73 -47.89
CA GLU A 253 -35.18 7.97 -47.82
C GLU A 253 -34.73 8.28 -46.40
N THR A 254 -33.46 8.68 -46.28
CA THR A 254 -32.77 8.82 -44.99
C THR A 254 -32.45 10.28 -44.60
N ASP A 255 -32.87 11.24 -45.42
CA ASP A 255 -32.54 12.66 -45.25
C ASP A 255 -33.48 13.37 -44.24
N ALA A 256 -32.96 14.38 -43.54
CA ALA A 256 -33.58 15.02 -42.38
C ALA A 256 -34.86 15.82 -42.73
N SER A 257 -35.08 16.18 -43.98
CA SER A 257 -36.22 16.97 -44.45
C SER A 257 -37.49 16.15 -44.76
N ASN A 258 -37.41 14.82 -44.85
CA ASN A 258 -38.51 14.00 -45.38
C ASN A 258 -39.32 13.27 -44.28
N GLU A 259 -40.64 13.18 -44.46
CA GLU A 259 -41.55 12.36 -43.64
C GLU A 259 -41.49 10.88 -44.08
N SER A 260 -40.44 10.16 -43.68
CA SER A 260 -40.20 8.76 -44.08
C SER A 260 -40.20 7.76 -42.90
N PHE A 261 -40.40 6.48 -43.22
CA PHE A 261 -40.22 5.36 -42.30
C PHE A 261 -38.81 5.34 -41.69
N GLU A 262 -37.78 5.44 -42.53
CA GLU A 262 -36.37 5.37 -42.09
C GLU A 262 -36.01 6.48 -41.10
N LYS A 263 -36.53 7.70 -41.29
CA LYS A 263 -36.32 8.80 -40.35
C LYS A 263 -36.99 8.53 -39.00
N GLY A 264 -38.26 8.14 -39.03
CA GLY A 264 -39.00 7.78 -37.80
C GLY A 264 -38.32 6.63 -37.06
N ARG A 265 -37.86 5.60 -37.80
CA ARG A 265 -37.19 4.41 -37.24
C ARG A 265 -35.91 4.80 -36.51
N ARG A 266 -35.06 5.62 -37.14
CA ARG A 266 -33.81 6.12 -36.54
C ARG A 266 -34.07 6.97 -35.30
N LEU A 267 -35.01 7.90 -35.39
CA LEU A 267 -35.42 8.73 -34.26
C LEU A 267 -35.86 7.87 -33.06
N LEU A 268 -36.72 6.89 -33.32
CA LEU A 268 -37.22 5.97 -32.29
C LEU A 268 -36.08 5.14 -31.69
N PHE A 269 -35.20 4.58 -32.53
CA PHE A 269 -34.02 3.85 -32.08
C PHE A 269 -33.13 4.71 -31.17
N ASP A 270 -32.79 5.93 -31.58
CA ASP A 270 -31.90 6.83 -30.82
C ASP A 270 -32.50 7.22 -29.46
N LYS A 271 -33.83 7.40 -29.41
CA LYS A 271 -34.55 7.72 -28.15
C LYS A 271 -34.61 6.50 -27.23
N LEU A 272 -34.93 5.32 -27.77
CA LEU A 272 -34.95 4.07 -27.00
C LEU A 272 -33.57 3.69 -26.48
N SER A 273 -32.53 3.84 -27.30
CA SER A 273 -31.13 3.62 -26.91
C SER A 273 -30.76 4.45 -25.68
N ARG A 274 -31.02 5.76 -25.72
CA ARG A 274 -30.77 6.68 -24.59
C ARG A 274 -31.59 6.33 -23.36
N LEU A 275 -32.88 6.02 -23.54
CA LEU A 275 -33.77 5.62 -22.45
C LEU A 275 -33.29 4.33 -21.78
N LEU A 276 -32.93 3.31 -22.57
CA LEU A 276 -32.44 2.03 -22.07
C LEU A 276 -31.12 2.18 -21.30
N ARG A 277 -30.18 2.96 -21.82
CA ARG A 277 -28.93 3.28 -21.08
C ARG A 277 -29.24 3.96 -19.75
N ALA A 278 -30.09 4.99 -19.75
CA ALA A 278 -30.50 5.68 -18.53
C ALA A 278 -31.21 4.75 -17.53
N LYS A 279 -32.05 3.81 -18.00
CA LYS A 279 -32.71 2.81 -17.14
C LYS A 279 -31.74 1.80 -16.55
N VAL A 280 -30.74 1.34 -17.32
CA VAL A 280 -29.66 0.49 -16.79
C VAL A 280 -28.91 1.25 -15.70
N ASP A 281 -28.50 2.49 -15.98
CA ASP A 281 -27.78 3.33 -15.02
C ASP A 281 -28.60 3.57 -13.75
N ALA A 282 -29.89 3.88 -13.87
CA ALA A 282 -30.78 4.05 -12.72
C ALA A 282 -30.98 2.75 -11.92
N ALA A 283 -31.10 1.60 -12.60
CA ALA A 283 -31.26 0.30 -11.95
C ALA A 283 -30.01 -0.15 -11.18
N VAL A 284 -28.82 0.31 -11.60
CA VAL A 284 -27.52 0.05 -10.96
C VAL A 284 -27.28 1.05 -9.82
N THR A 285 -27.32 2.35 -10.12
CA THR A 285 -27.06 3.43 -9.15
C THR A 285 -28.10 3.46 -8.02
N GLY A 286 -29.36 3.15 -8.31
CA GLY A 286 -30.45 3.11 -7.34
C GLY A 286 -30.37 1.95 -6.35
N LYS A 287 -29.67 0.84 -6.68
CA LYS A 287 -29.59 -0.36 -5.82
C LYS A 287 -28.93 -0.05 -4.47
N LEU A 288 -27.84 0.75 -4.48
CA LEU A 288 -27.16 1.16 -3.25
C LEU A 288 -28.00 2.13 -2.41
N ALA A 289 -28.73 3.04 -3.05
CA ALA A 289 -29.58 4.01 -2.36
C ALA A 289 -30.78 3.36 -1.66
N GLN A 290 -31.35 2.30 -2.25
CA GLN A 290 -32.52 1.60 -1.71
C GLN A 290 -32.22 0.82 -0.42
N GLU A 291 -31.03 0.20 -0.35
CA GLU A 291 -30.67 -0.67 0.78
C GLU A 291 -29.85 0.05 1.87
N ASN A 292 -29.46 1.32 1.64
CA ASN A 292 -28.72 2.25 2.52
C ASN A 292 -27.85 1.59 3.61
N ARG A 293 -27.06 0.60 3.19
CA ARG A 293 -26.27 -0.24 4.10
C ARG A 293 -24.90 -0.50 3.51
N PHE A 294 -23.88 -0.26 4.32
CA PHE A 294 -22.50 -0.59 4.00
C PHE A 294 -22.08 -1.88 4.70
N GLY A 295 -21.40 -2.76 3.95
CA GLY A 295 -20.83 -4.00 4.46
C GLY A 295 -21.82 -5.15 4.70
N VAL A 296 -21.29 -6.26 5.20
CA VAL A 296 -22.04 -7.48 5.54
C VAL A 296 -22.93 -7.29 6.76
N VAL A 297 -23.92 -8.16 6.88
CA VAL A 297 -24.77 -8.27 8.06
C VAL A 297 -24.15 -9.27 9.02
N GLU A 298 -23.98 -8.88 10.27
CA GLU A 298 -23.56 -9.79 11.34
C GLU A 298 -24.56 -10.96 11.43
N GLY A 299 -24.05 -12.20 11.32
CA GLY A 299 -24.86 -13.41 11.31
C GLY A 299 -25.53 -13.76 9.97
N ALA A 300 -25.26 -13.00 8.90
CA ALA A 300 -25.70 -13.32 7.55
C ALA A 300 -24.62 -12.98 6.50
N GLU A 301 -23.37 -13.34 6.81
CA GLU A 301 -22.19 -13.09 5.98
C GLU A 301 -22.30 -13.74 4.59
N ASP A 302 -22.94 -14.91 4.50
CA ASP A 302 -23.17 -15.64 3.25
C ASP A 302 -24.09 -14.90 2.26
N GLN A 303 -24.89 -13.93 2.73
CA GLN A 303 -25.73 -13.10 1.85
C GLN A 303 -24.91 -12.07 1.06
N GLY A 304 -23.67 -11.79 1.48
CA GLY A 304 -22.84 -10.78 0.85
C GLY A 304 -23.23 -9.35 1.19
N THR A 305 -22.61 -8.39 0.50
CA THR A 305 -22.97 -6.96 0.58
C THR A 305 -23.90 -6.59 -0.57
N VAL A 306 -24.50 -5.39 -0.52
CA VAL A 306 -25.30 -4.88 -1.65
C VAL A 306 -24.45 -4.81 -2.94
N LEU A 307 -23.16 -4.45 -2.80
CA LEU A 307 -22.23 -4.35 -3.92
C LEU A 307 -21.92 -5.72 -4.55
N THR A 308 -21.67 -6.75 -3.72
CA THR A 308 -21.36 -8.09 -4.24
C THR A 308 -22.59 -8.76 -4.85
N ARG A 309 -23.78 -8.54 -4.29
CA ARG A 309 -25.05 -8.96 -4.89
C ARG A 309 -25.28 -8.30 -6.24
N LEU A 310 -25.10 -6.99 -6.34
CA LEU A 310 -25.20 -6.27 -7.61
C LEU A 310 -24.18 -6.76 -8.63
N TYR A 311 -22.93 -6.99 -8.23
CA TYR A 311 -21.92 -7.58 -9.10
C TYR A 311 -22.36 -8.94 -9.65
N GLN A 312 -22.91 -9.82 -8.81
CA GLN A 312 -23.44 -11.11 -9.25
C GLN A 312 -24.66 -10.95 -10.15
N GLU A 313 -25.61 -10.08 -9.82
CA GLU A 313 -26.80 -9.82 -10.64
C GLU A 313 -26.44 -9.37 -12.06
N LEU A 314 -25.46 -8.46 -12.21
CA LEU A 314 -24.96 -8.06 -13.53
C LEU A 314 -24.27 -9.22 -14.26
N GLY A 315 -23.54 -10.07 -13.51
CA GLY A 315 -22.97 -11.31 -14.03
C GLY A 315 -24.02 -12.26 -14.60
N GLU A 316 -25.11 -12.51 -13.87
CA GLU A 316 -26.23 -13.38 -14.29
C GLU A 316 -27.01 -12.80 -15.48
N MET A 317 -27.09 -11.47 -15.61
CA MET A 317 -27.67 -10.84 -16.81
C MET A 317 -26.88 -11.17 -18.08
N LEU A 318 -25.55 -11.30 -17.95
CA LEU A 318 -24.59 -11.52 -19.05
C LEU A 318 -24.19 -12.99 -19.25
N ALA A 319 -24.51 -13.87 -18.29
CA ALA A 319 -24.09 -15.27 -18.29
C ALA A 319 -24.58 -16.03 -19.53
N ASP A 320 -23.98 -17.21 -19.76
CA ASP A 320 -24.50 -18.17 -20.73
C ASP A 320 -25.92 -18.59 -20.32
N ARG A 321 -26.90 -18.39 -21.21
CA ARG A 321 -28.35 -18.48 -20.92
C ARG A 321 -28.90 -17.43 -19.95
N GLY A 322 -28.14 -16.38 -19.68
CA GLY A 322 -28.62 -15.18 -19.00
C GLY A 322 -29.71 -14.47 -19.83
N ALA A 323 -30.49 -13.62 -19.16
CA ALA A 323 -31.68 -13.02 -19.76
C ALA A 323 -31.38 -12.22 -21.05
N LEU A 324 -30.28 -11.44 -21.09
CA LEU A 324 -29.92 -10.66 -22.28
C LEU A 324 -29.47 -11.55 -23.45
N GLN A 325 -28.74 -12.62 -23.15
CA GLN A 325 -28.28 -13.59 -24.15
C GLN A 325 -29.47 -14.34 -24.78
N LEU A 326 -30.42 -14.79 -23.96
CA LEU A 326 -31.63 -15.46 -24.43
C LEU A 326 -32.49 -14.55 -25.32
N ILE A 327 -32.57 -13.25 -25.01
CA ILE A 327 -33.27 -12.29 -25.86
C ILE A 327 -32.55 -12.15 -27.20
N ASP A 328 -31.23 -11.94 -27.21
CA ASP A 328 -30.46 -11.79 -28.46
C ASP A 328 -30.59 -13.02 -29.36
N GLU A 329 -30.54 -14.23 -28.79
CA GLU A 329 -30.73 -15.49 -29.54
C GLU A 329 -32.13 -15.64 -30.15
N LYS A 330 -33.17 -15.28 -29.40
CA LYS A 330 -34.55 -15.30 -29.91
C LYS A 330 -34.75 -14.26 -31.01
N VAL A 331 -34.23 -13.05 -30.84
CA VAL A 331 -34.30 -11.99 -31.85
C VAL A 331 -33.51 -12.38 -33.10
N ALA A 332 -32.33 -13.00 -32.94
CA ALA A 332 -31.57 -13.55 -34.07
C ALA A 332 -32.37 -14.63 -34.82
N THR A 333 -33.11 -15.47 -34.09
CA THR A 333 -34.03 -16.45 -34.69
C THR A 333 -35.12 -15.75 -35.50
N PHE A 334 -35.71 -14.66 -34.99
CA PHE A 334 -36.70 -13.86 -35.73
C PHE A 334 -36.13 -13.27 -37.02
N ILE A 335 -34.93 -12.68 -36.95
CA ILE A 335 -34.24 -12.12 -38.13
C ILE A 335 -33.96 -13.23 -39.15
N SER A 336 -33.47 -14.38 -38.70
CA SER A 336 -33.18 -15.52 -39.60
C SER A 336 -34.43 -16.06 -40.29
N ALA A 337 -35.60 -15.98 -39.65
CA ALA A 337 -36.87 -16.43 -40.20
C ALA A 337 -37.30 -15.65 -41.45
N LEU A 338 -36.82 -14.41 -41.57
CA LEU A 338 -37.11 -13.44 -42.64
C LEU A 338 -35.95 -13.33 -43.65
N SER A 339 -34.87 -14.07 -43.45
CA SER A 339 -33.71 -14.02 -44.33
C SER A 339 -34.09 -14.45 -45.75
N GLY A 340 -33.81 -13.61 -46.74
CA GLY A 340 -34.17 -13.83 -48.15
C GLY A 340 -35.61 -13.48 -48.51
N GLU A 341 -36.53 -13.32 -47.55
CA GLU A 341 -37.93 -12.92 -47.79
C GLU A 341 -38.00 -11.48 -48.32
N GLU A 342 -37.24 -10.55 -47.71
CA GLU A 342 -37.16 -9.15 -48.16
C GLU A 342 -36.66 -9.04 -49.61
N GLU A 343 -35.60 -9.78 -49.95
CA GLU A 343 -34.97 -9.76 -51.28
C GLU A 343 -35.89 -10.40 -52.34
N GLN A 344 -36.50 -11.54 -52.02
CA GLN A 344 -37.48 -12.18 -52.90
C GLN A 344 -38.66 -11.24 -53.20
N LEU A 345 -39.26 -10.65 -52.15
CA LEU A 345 -40.38 -9.72 -52.31
C LEU A 345 -39.95 -8.44 -53.05
N GLN A 346 -38.71 -7.98 -52.88
CA GLN A 346 -38.18 -6.85 -53.66
C GLN A 346 -38.11 -7.19 -55.15
N HIS A 347 -37.64 -8.40 -55.50
CA HIS A 347 -37.60 -8.86 -56.88
C HIS A 347 -39.02 -9.02 -57.46
N GLU A 348 -39.97 -9.55 -56.69
CA GLU A 348 -41.37 -9.67 -57.10
C GLU A 348 -42.01 -8.30 -57.32
N ALA A 349 -41.79 -7.33 -56.43
CA ALA A 349 -42.27 -5.96 -56.57
C ALA A 349 -41.68 -5.26 -57.81
N ASN A 350 -40.36 -5.33 -58.00
CA ASN A 350 -39.70 -4.75 -59.16
C ASN A 350 -40.16 -5.41 -60.48
N ARG A 351 -40.35 -6.74 -60.48
CA ARG A 351 -40.88 -7.47 -61.63
C ARG A 351 -42.31 -7.03 -61.93
N ALA A 352 -43.18 -6.94 -60.94
CA ALA A 352 -44.56 -6.51 -61.13
C ALA A 352 -44.67 -5.07 -61.67
N ILE A 353 -43.80 -4.16 -61.21
CA ILE A 353 -43.71 -2.79 -61.78
C ILE A 353 -43.24 -2.84 -63.23
N LYS A 354 -42.24 -3.67 -63.55
CA LYS A 354 -41.76 -3.84 -64.93
C LYS A 354 -42.84 -4.43 -65.84
N ASP A 355 -43.50 -5.50 -65.40
CA ASP A 355 -44.59 -6.15 -66.14
C ASP A 355 -45.76 -5.17 -66.34
N LEU A 356 -46.03 -4.31 -65.35
CA LEU A 356 -46.99 -3.21 -65.49
C LEU A 356 -46.56 -2.20 -66.55
N ARG A 357 -45.28 -1.78 -66.60
CA ARG A 357 -44.77 -0.85 -67.63
C ARG A 357 -44.82 -1.46 -69.04
N ASP A 358 -44.54 -2.76 -69.14
CA ASP A 358 -44.52 -3.51 -70.39
C ASP A 358 -45.93 -3.92 -70.86
N TRP A 359 -46.96 -3.73 -70.03
CA TRP A 359 -48.36 -4.02 -70.38
C TRP A 359 -48.82 -3.19 -71.58
N MET A 360 -49.48 -3.86 -72.54
CA MET A 360 -50.05 -3.24 -73.74
C MET A 360 -51.51 -3.68 -73.94
N PRO A 361 -52.40 -2.82 -74.44
CA PRO A 361 -53.78 -3.20 -74.73
C PRO A 361 -53.81 -4.24 -75.88
N SER A 362 -54.43 -5.40 -75.64
CA SER A 362 -54.50 -6.49 -76.61
C SER A 362 -55.71 -6.38 -77.57
N GLY A 363 -55.46 -6.65 -78.86
CA GLY A 363 -56.47 -6.72 -79.95
C GLY A 363 -56.70 -5.42 -80.74
N LEU A 364 -57.23 -5.54 -81.96
CA LEU A 364 -57.54 -4.45 -82.93
C LEU A 364 -58.51 -3.37 -82.39
N LEU A 365 -59.12 -3.60 -81.22
CA LEU A 365 -60.07 -2.70 -80.55
C LEU A 365 -59.62 -2.24 -79.14
N GLY A 366 -58.39 -2.56 -78.71
CA GLY A 366 -57.82 -2.05 -77.45
C GLY A 366 -58.60 -2.43 -76.16
N MET A 367 -59.19 -3.63 -76.12
CA MET A 367 -60.16 -4.02 -75.08
C MET A 367 -59.54 -4.40 -73.71
N GLY A 368 -58.23 -4.62 -73.59
CA GLY A 368 -57.60 -4.92 -72.29
C GLY A 368 -57.59 -3.74 -71.31
N SER A 369 -57.77 -3.98 -70.01
CA SER A 369 -57.61 -2.97 -68.93
C SER A 369 -56.30 -3.21 -68.16
N PRO A 370 -55.55 -2.17 -67.73
CA PRO A 370 -54.33 -2.34 -66.94
C PRO A 370 -54.59 -2.67 -65.46
N GLU A 371 -55.86 -2.73 -65.03
CA GLU A 371 -56.27 -2.82 -63.62
C GLU A 371 -55.71 -4.04 -62.88
N GLU A 372 -55.78 -5.23 -63.47
CA GLU A 372 -55.25 -6.45 -62.84
C GLU A 372 -53.74 -6.35 -62.59
N SER A 373 -53.00 -5.80 -63.56
CA SER A 373 -51.56 -5.54 -63.43
C SER A 373 -51.26 -4.42 -62.42
N GLN A 374 -52.08 -3.37 -62.36
CA GLN A 374 -51.95 -2.28 -61.37
C GLN A 374 -52.18 -2.82 -59.95
N GLN A 375 -53.22 -3.64 -59.75
CA GLN A 375 -53.54 -4.23 -58.46
C GLN A 375 -52.46 -5.22 -58.01
N ALA A 376 -51.99 -6.09 -58.92
CA ALA A 376 -50.89 -7.02 -58.62
C ALA A 376 -49.59 -6.27 -58.26
N ALA A 377 -49.24 -5.19 -58.97
CA ALA A 377 -48.08 -4.36 -58.63
C ALA A 377 -48.23 -3.68 -57.26
N ARG A 378 -49.42 -3.13 -56.95
CA ARG A 378 -49.74 -2.53 -55.64
C ARG A 378 -49.58 -3.53 -54.50
N GLU A 379 -50.11 -4.74 -54.66
CA GLU A 379 -50.04 -5.80 -53.65
C GLU A 379 -48.60 -6.28 -53.43
N ASN A 380 -47.82 -6.46 -54.49
CA ASN A 380 -46.41 -6.85 -54.39
C ASN A 380 -45.56 -5.76 -53.72
N VAL A 381 -45.78 -4.49 -54.08
CA VAL A 381 -45.09 -3.35 -53.44
C VAL A 381 -45.46 -3.23 -51.97
N SER A 382 -46.74 -3.38 -51.62
CA SER A 382 -47.20 -3.29 -50.22
C SER A 382 -46.58 -4.41 -49.37
N ARG A 383 -46.62 -5.66 -49.85
CA ARG A 383 -45.97 -6.82 -49.19
C ARG A 383 -44.48 -6.62 -49.02
N TYR A 384 -43.81 -6.07 -50.03
CA TYR A 384 -42.40 -5.74 -49.95
C TYR A 384 -42.10 -4.70 -48.86
N LEU A 385 -42.86 -3.60 -48.81
CA LEU A 385 -42.63 -2.53 -47.84
C LEU A 385 -42.94 -2.96 -46.40
N GLU A 386 -43.95 -3.80 -46.19
CA GLU A 386 -44.24 -4.43 -44.89
C GLU A 386 -43.09 -5.35 -44.44
N ALA A 387 -42.57 -6.19 -45.35
CA ALA A 387 -41.44 -7.06 -45.06
C ALA A 387 -40.17 -6.23 -44.75
N TYR A 388 -39.91 -5.17 -45.52
CA TYR A 388 -38.81 -4.22 -45.28
C TYR A 388 -38.93 -3.57 -43.90
N GLN A 389 -40.10 -2.99 -43.58
CA GLN A 389 -40.38 -2.37 -42.29
C GLN A 389 -40.12 -3.32 -41.12
N ARG A 390 -40.66 -4.54 -41.19
CA ARG A 390 -40.48 -5.58 -40.17
C ARG A 390 -39.02 -6.00 -40.01
N SER A 391 -38.33 -6.26 -41.12
CA SER A 391 -36.90 -6.62 -41.15
C SER A 391 -36.03 -5.56 -40.45
N ARG A 392 -36.27 -4.28 -40.74
CA ARG A 392 -35.52 -3.16 -40.13
C ARG A 392 -35.83 -3.00 -38.64
N LEU A 393 -37.09 -3.10 -38.24
CA LEU A 393 -37.48 -3.00 -36.82
C LEU A 393 -36.91 -4.16 -35.98
N LEU A 394 -36.91 -5.40 -36.51
CA LEU A 394 -36.27 -6.53 -35.83
C LEU A 394 -34.75 -6.39 -35.75
N THR A 395 -34.13 -5.80 -36.77
CA THR A 395 -32.69 -5.48 -36.73
C THR A 395 -32.38 -4.46 -35.64
N ASP A 396 -33.20 -3.42 -35.50
CA ASP A 396 -33.03 -2.42 -34.44
C ASP A 396 -33.29 -3.00 -33.05
N MET A 397 -34.28 -3.89 -32.92
CA MET A 397 -34.51 -4.66 -31.70
C MET A 397 -33.24 -5.39 -31.25
N GLN A 398 -32.54 -6.06 -32.17
CA GLN A 398 -31.27 -6.72 -31.85
C GLN A 398 -30.20 -5.72 -31.40
N LYS A 399 -30.09 -4.57 -32.08
CA LYS A 399 -29.14 -3.53 -31.71
C LYS A 399 -29.42 -2.96 -30.32
N LEU A 400 -30.69 -2.71 -29.97
CA LEU A 400 -31.08 -2.23 -28.64
C LEU A 400 -30.69 -3.24 -27.54
N VAL A 401 -30.88 -4.54 -27.77
CA VAL A 401 -30.44 -5.59 -26.82
C VAL A 401 -28.92 -5.56 -26.65
N ARG A 402 -28.18 -5.43 -27.74
CA ARG A 402 -26.71 -5.34 -27.72
C ARG A 402 -26.20 -4.06 -27.04
N GLU A 403 -26.89 -2.94 -27.18
CA GLU A 403 -26.56 -1.71 -26.47
C GLU A 403 -26.78 -1.83 -24.96
N VAL A 404 -27.86 -2.49 -24.55
CA VAL A 404 -28.09 -2.80 -23.13
C VAL A 404 -27.02 -3.75 -22.61
N LYS A 405 -26.69 -4.81 -23.37
CA LYS A 405 -25.61 -5.74 -23.03
C LYS A 405 -24.28 -5.02 -22.84
N ALA A 406 -23.88 -4.18 -23.79
CA ALA A 406 -22.66 -3.39 -23.70
C ALA A 406 -22.65 -2.46 -22.47
N ARG A 407 -23.78 -1.80 -22.16
CA ARG A 407 -23.87 -0.93 -20.98
C ARG A 407 -23.80 -1.69 -19.66
N VAL A 408 -24.38 -2.89 -19.60
CA VAL A 408 -24.28 -3.79 -18.44
C VAL A 408 -22.84 -4.32 -18.29
N GLU A 409 -22.16 -4.64 -19.40
CA GLU A 409 -20.75 -5.04 -19.42
C GLU A 409 -19.83 -3.94 -18.88
N GLU A 410 -20.08 -2.67 -19.25
CA GLU A 410 -19.34 -1.51 -18.70
C GLU A 410 -19.45 -1.48 -17.17
N TRP A 411 -20.67 -1.50 -16.61
CA TRP A 411 -20.88 -1.51 -15.15
C TRP A 411 -20.25 -2.75 -14.47
N ALA A 412 -20.42 -3.93 -15.05
CA ALA A 412 -19.84 -5.16 -14.52
C ALA A 412 -18.31 -5.10 -14.49
N ALA A 413 -17.68 -4.49 -15.50
CA ALA A 413 -16.24 -4.30 -15.57
C ALA A 413 -15.74 -3.36 -14.46
N HIS A 414 -16.43 -2.25 -14.20
CA HIS A 414 -16.09 -1.31 -13.12
C HIS A 414 -16.19 -1.96 -11.73
N LEU A 415 -17.28 -2.69 -11.45
CA LEU A 415 -17.43 -3.43 -10.20
C LEU A 415 -16.34 -4.51 -10.05
N ARG A 416 -16.05 -5.25 -11.13
CA ARG A 416 -15.00 -6.26 -11.14
C ARG A 416 -13.62 -5.65 -10.88
N SER A 417 -13.31 -4.51 -11.49
CA SER A 417 -12.04 -3.79 -11.33
C SER A 417 -11.78 -3.45 -9.86
N ALA A 418 -12.78 -2.88 -9.19
CA ALA A 418 -12.68 -2.53 -7.78
C ALA A 418 -12.60 -3.78 -6.87
N LEU A 419 -13.45 -4.79 -7.08
CA LEU A 419 -13.44 -6.01 -6.28
C LEU A 419 -12.14 -6.81 -6.47
N ARG A 420 -11.54 -6.83 -7.67
CA ARG A 420 -10.19 -7.37 -7.91
C ARG A 420 -9.12 -6.61 -7.15
N THR A 421 -9.16 -5.28 -7.21
CA THR A 421 -8.21 -4.43 -6.48
C THR A 421 -8.31 -4.64 -4.96
N LEU A 422 -9.50 -4.89 -4.43
CA LEU A 422 -9.71 -5.02 -2.99
C LEU A 422 -9.49 -6.45 -2.47
N VAL A 423 -10.07 -7.46 -3.10
CA VAL A 423 -10.12 -8.83 -2.54
C VAL A 423 -9.95 -9.97 -3.55
N LEU A 424 -10.36 -9.82 -4.81
CA LEU A 424 -10.41 -10.94 -5.77
C LEU A 424 -9.09 -11.24 -6.48
N ASP A 425 -8.13 -10.32 -6.52
CA ASP A 425 -6.80 -10.62 -7.07
C ASP A 425 -5.95 -11.38 -6.03
N PRO A 426 -5.54 -12.63 -6.30
CA PRO A 426 -4.87 -13.47 -5.30
C PRO A 426 -3.47 -12.96 -4.90
N ALA A 427 -2.83 -12.14 -5.73
CA ALA A 427 -1.48 -11.64 -5.47
C ALA A 427 -1.40 -10.12 -5.40
N GLY A 428 -2.23 -9.40 -6.17
CA GLY A 428 -2.17 -7.94 -6.28
C GLY A 428 -3.28 -7.17 -5.56
N SER A 429 -4.14 -7.84 -4.79
CA SER A 429 -5.22 -7.16 -4.06
C SER A 429 -4.76 -6.60 -2.72
N CYS A 430 -5.50 -5.60 -2.21
CA CYS A 430 -5.34 -5.09 -0.86
C CYS A 430 -5.40 -6.22 0.19
N HIS A 431 -6.33 -7.17 0.03
CA HIS A 431 -6.46 -8.31 0.93
C HIS A 431 -5.23 -9.24 0.90
N ALA A 432 -4.66 -9.47 -0.29
CA ALA A 432 -3.44 -10.26 -0.44
C ALA A 432 -2.25 -9.60 0.28
N GLU A 433 -2.09 -8.28 0.14
CA GLU A 433 -1.06 -7.50 0.84
C GLU A 433 -1.25 -7.55 2.37
N VAL A 434 -2.48 -7.35 2.85
CA VAL A 434 -2.81 -7.45 4.28
C VAL A 434 -2.46 -8.84 4.82
N ARG A 435 -2.80 -9.90 4.08
CA ARG A 435 -2.44 -11.28 4.45
C ARG A 435 -0.92 -11.46 4.52
N ALA A 436 -0.16 -10.92 3.57
CA ALA A 436 1.30 -10.99 3.59
C ALA A 436 1.88 -10.33 4.85
N GLN A 437 1.34 -9.18 5.26
CA GLN A 437 1.75 -8.52 6.51
C GLN A 437 1.35 -9.31 7.75
N LEU A 438 0.13 -9.87 7.80
CA LEU A 438 -0.30 -10.73 8.91
C LEU A 438 0.60 -11.97 9.06
N VAL A 439 0.97 -12.62 7.95
CA VAL A 439 1.91 -13.75 7.96
C VAL A 439 3.30 -13.30 8.42
N ARG A 440 3.79 -12.15 7.94
CA ARG A 440 5.10 -11.60 8.32
C ARG A 440 5.18 -11.31 9.81
N HIS A 441 4.22 -10.55 10.35
CA HIS A 441 4.22 -10.18 11.76
C HIS A 441 3.85 -11.36 12.68
N GLY A 442 2.98 -12.26 12.23
CA GLY A 442 2.67 -13.50 12.93
C GLY A 442 3.88 -14.42 13.02
N GLY A 443 4.65 -14.55 11.93
CA GLY A 443 5.91 -15.26 11.92
C GLY A 443 6.97 -14.63 12.82
N ARG A 444 7.02 -13.29 12.89
CA ARG A 444 7.87 -12.57 13.85
C ARG A 444 7.49 -12.89 15.30
N LEU A 445 6.20 -12.80 15.64
CA LEU A 445 5.69 -13.13 16.97
C LEU A 445 5.95 -14.59 17.34
N TRP A 446 5.83 -15.50 16.38
CA TRP A 446 6.14 -16.92 16.57
C TRP A 446 7.63 -17.13 16.91
N ARG A 447 8.56 -16.50 16.17
CA ARG A 447 10.00 -16.53 16.49
C ARG A 447 10.30 -15.94 17.87
N MET A 448 9.59 -14.87 18.27
CA MET A 448 9.69 -14.29 19.62
C MET A 448 9.25 -15.30 20.69
N GLY A 449 8.18 -16.05 20.45
CA GLY A 449 7.71 -17.09 21.37
C GLY A 449 8.64 -18.31 21.48
N GLN A 450 9.43 -18.60 20.44
CA GLN A 450 10.39 -19.70 20.48
C GLN A 450 11.69 -19.37 21.21
N ASN A 451 12.03 -18.09 21.35
CA ASN A 451 13.32 -17.69 21.89
C ASN A 451 13.39 -17.93 23.41
N PRO A 452 14.24 -18.86 23.89
CA PRO A 452 14.29 -19.19 25.32
C PRO A 452 14.93 -18.08 26.16
N ALA A 453 15.72 -17.18 25.54
CA ALA A 453 16.43 -16.08 26.18
C ALA A 453 15.67 -14.74 26.12
N ALA A 454 14.72 -14.57 25.20
CA ALA A 454 13.90 -13.37 25.05
C ALA A 454 12.43 -13.77 24.93
N ARG A 455 11.79 -14.01 26.08
CA ARG A 455 10.45 -14.58 26.19
C ARG A 455 9.36 -13.51 26.12
N ILE A 456 8.26 -13.86 25.48
CA ILE A 456 7.01 -13.07 25.48
C ILE A 456 5.91 -13.70 26.34
N SER A 457 6.10 -14.94 26.81
CA SER A 457 5.15 -15.66 27.66
C SER A 457 5.84 -16.40 28.80
N CYS A 458 5.15 -16.50 29.94
CA CYS A 458 5.58 -17.28 31.11
C CYS A 458 5.16 -18.74 31.05
N GLN A 459 4.36 -19.16 30.07
CA GLN A 459 4.01 -20.58 29.95
C GLN A 459 5.23 -21.42 29.60
N ASP A 460 5.50 -22.39 30.47
CA ASP A 460 6.67 -23.27 30.40
C ASP A 460 6.55 -24.39 29.34
N LYS A 461 5.67 -24.20 28.34
CA LYS A 461 5.61 -25.05 27.15
C LYS A 461 6.83 -24.73 26.27
N LEU A 462 8.01 -25.10 26.75
CA LEU A 462 9.26 -25.26 26.01
C LEU A 462 9.13 -26.43 25.02
N ASN A 463 8.01 -26.57 24.32
CA ASN A 463 8.00 -27.29 23.08
C ASN A 463 8.30 -26.26 21.99
N PRO A 464 9.52 -26.23 21.40
CA PRO A 464 9.86 -25.32 20.33
C PRO A 464 8.87 -25.40 19.16
N GLU A 465 8.16 -26.52 19.02
CA GLU A 465 7.17 -26.75 17.97
C GLU A 465 5.85 -25.99 18.21
N THR A 466 5.55 -25.54 19.45
CA THR A 466 4.28 -24.86 19.80
C THR A 466 4.49 -23.72 20.81
N PRO A 467 5.16 -22.62 20.43
CA PRO A 467 5.35 -21.46 21.29
C PRO A 467 4.01 -20.77 21.64
N ASP A 468 3.87 -20.30 22.88
CA ASP A 468 2.69 -19.56 23.32
C ASP A 468 2.72 -18.09 22.84
N VAL A 469 2.28 -17.88 21.60
CA VAL A 469 2.08 -16.54 20.99
C VAL A 469 0.80 -15.85 21.45
N ALA A 470 -0.07 -16.57 22.17
CA ALA A 470 -1.29 -16.01 22.74
C ALA A 470 -1.02 -15.33 24.10
N MET A 471 0.17 -15.50 24.67
CA MET A 471 0.58 -14.94 25.96
C MET A 471 -0.44 -15.31 27.04
N SER A 472 -0.80 -16.59 27.13
CA SER A 472 -1.82 -17.11 28.05
C SER A 472 -3.18 -16.40 27.94
N GLY A 473 -3.55 -15.93 26.74
CA GLY A 473 -4.79 -15.20 26.47
C GLY A 473 -4.67 -13.69 26.57
N TYR A 474 -3.57 -13.15 27.12
CA TYR A 474 -3.38 -11.71 27.29
C TYR A 474 -3.33 -10.95 25.95
N ARG A 475 -2.86 -11.59 24.87
CA ARG A 475 -2.90 -10.98 23.53
C ARG A 475 -4.31 -10.56 23.14
N GLU A 476 -5.32 -11.36 23.47
CA GLU A 476 -6.70 -11.07 23.12
C GLU A 476 -7.27 -9.93 23.96
N GLU A 477 -6.96 -9.86 25.25
CA GLU A 477 -7.32 -8.72 26.11
C GLU A 477 -6.67 -7.42 25.62
N LEU A 478 -5.38 -7.47 25.25
CA LEU A 478 -4.69 -6.34 24.63
C LEU A 478 -5.33 -5.93 23.30
N ARG A 479 -5.72 -6.89 22.46
CA ARG A 479 -6.36 -6.63 21.17
C ARG A 479 -7.68 -5.90 21.37
N GLN A 480 -8.58 -6.46 22.18
CA GLN A 480 -9.90 -5.87 22.45
C GLN A 480 -9.79 -4.46 23.01
N MET A 481 -8.83 -4.21 23.89
CA MET A 481 -8.59 -2.88 24.46
C MET A 481 -7.98 -1.91 23.44
N ALA A 482 -6.97 -2.35 22.67
CA ALA A 482 -6.24 -1.49 21.74
C ALA A 482 -7.04 -1.19 20.47
N THR A 483 -7.95 -2.08 20.07
CA THR A 483 -8.81 -1.89 18.90
C THR A 483 -10.22 -1.44 19.24
N ALA A 484 -10.48 -1.02 20.47
CA ALA A 484 -11.74 -0.37 20.85
C ALA A 484 -11.75 1.13 20.49
N ALA A 485 -12.79 1.55 19.78
CA ALA A 485 -13.14 2.96 19.59
C ALA A 485 -13.68 3.58 20.90
N GLU A 486 -13.95 4.88 20.91
CA GLU A 486 -14.44 5.60 22.10
C GLU A 486 -15.78 5.07 22.62
N ASP A 487 -16.61 4.53 21.74
CA ASP A 487 -17.90 3.92 22.04
C ASP A 487 -17.83 2.43 22.42
N GLY A 488 -16.62 1.87 22.50
CA GLY A 488 -16.34 0.48 22.87
C GLY A 488 -16.46 -0.55 21.74
N ARG A 489 -16.84 -0.14 20.52
CA ARG A 489 -16.86 -1.05 19.35
C ARG A 489 -15.47 -1.22 18.74
N PRO A 490 -15.22 -2.31 17.98
CA PRO A 490 -13.98 -2.44 17.20
C PRO A 490 -13.78 -1.27 16.23
N LEU A 491 -12.53 -0.84 16.03
CA LEU A 491 -12.17 0.29 15.17
C LEU A 491 -12.68 0.13 13.73
N HIS A 492 -12.60 -1.08 13.16
CA HIS A 492 -13.15 -1.34 11.83
C HIS A 492 -14.67 -1.13 11.79
N ALA A 493 -15.41 -1.54 12.83
CA ALA A 493 -16.86 -1.39 12.90
C ALA A 493 -17.27 0.08 12.99
N ALA A 494 -16.56 0.88 13.81
CA ALA A 494 -16.75 2.33 13.86
C ALA A 494 -16.44 3.00 12.52
N LEU A 495 -15.43 2.51 11.78
CA LEU A 495 -15.11 3.02 10.45
C LEU A 495 -16.20 2.67 9.42
N LEU A 496 -16.75 1.46 9.46
CA LEU A 496 -17.80 1.00 8.55
C LEU A 496 -19.07 1.86 8.60
N GLU A 497 -19.45 2.38 9.77
CA GLU A 497 -20.67 3.17 9.95
C GLU A 497 -20.67 4.49 9.16
N GLY A 498 -19.50 5.12 9.01
CA GLY A 498 -19.35 6.33 8.20
C GLY A 498 -19.00 6.06 6.74
N SER A 499 -18.85 4.78 6.35
CA SER A 499 -18.46 4.39 5.01
C SER A 499 -19.66 4.20 4.09
N LYS A 500 -19.51 4.55 2.80
CA LYS A 500 -20.52 4.24 1.79
C LYS A 500 -19.91 4.00 0.41
N TRP A 501 -20.54 3.12 -0.36
CA TRP A 501 -20.31 3.01 -1.79
C TRP A 501 -21.18 4.02 -2.51
N GLU A 502 -20.63 4.71 -3.50
CA GLU A 502 -21.36 5.57 -4.42
C GLU A 502 -21.13 5.08 -5.86
N LEU A 503 -22.24 4.81 -6.54
CA LEU A 503 -22.28 4.52 -7.97
C LEU A 503 -22.85 5.74 -8.66
N ALA A 504 -22.13 6.29 -9.62
CA ALA A 504 -22.55 7.48 -10.37
C ALA A 504 -22.19 7.36 -11.84
N VAL A 505 -22.82 8.17 -12.67
CA VAL A 505 -22.43 8.39 -14.07
C VAL A 505 -21.87 9.79 -14.17
N ASP A 506 -20.70 9.93 -14.79
CA ASP A 506 -20.07 11.24 -14.94
C ASP A 506 -20.68 12.09 -16.05
N GLU A 507 -20.23 13.33 -16.17
CA GLU A 507 -20.71 14.28 -17.18
C GLU A 507 -20.53 13.78 -18.63
N LYS A 508 -19.62 12.82 -18.86
CA LYS A 508 -19.37 12.20 -20.17
C LYS A 508 -20.17 10.92 -20.38
N GLY A 509 -20.97 10.49 -19.41
CA GLY A 509 -21.76 9.27 -19.48
C GLY A 509 -21.01 8.00 -19.05
N HIS A 510 -19.83 8.11 -18.44
CA HIS A 510 -19.06 6.94 -17.99
C HIS A 510 -19.44 6.51 -16.57
N PRO A 511 -19.58 5.20 -16.30
CA PRO A 511 -19.80 4.71 -14.96
C PRO A 511 -18.62 5.03 -14.03
N ARG A 512 -18.91 5.30 -12.76
CA ARG A 512 -17.93 5.51 -11.69
C ARG A 512 -18.36 4.82 -10.42
N LEU A 513 -17.40 4.17 -9.77
CA LEU A 513 -17.52 3.62 -8.42
C LEU A 513 -16.58 4.37 -7.47
N ARG A 514 -17.11 4.80 -6.34
CA ARG A 514 -16.37 5.52 -5.30
C ARG A 514 -16.64 4.91 -3.94
N LEU A 515 -15.60 4.85 -3.12
CA LEU A 515 -15.72 4.56 -1.69
C LEU A 515 -15.57 5.87 -0.92
N TRP A 516 -16.52 6.17 -0.06
CA TRP A 516 -16.42 7.28 0.89
C TRP A 516 -16.04 6.73 2.26
N LEU A 517 -15.02 7.31 2.89
CA LEU A 517 -14.56 6.95 4.24
C LEU A 517 -14.45 8.19 5.11
N PRO A 518 -14.79 8.11 6.42
CA PRO A 518 -14.68 9.25 7.32
C PRO A 518 -13.22 9.42 7.79
N VAL A 519 -12.35 10.14 7.09
CA VAL A 519 -10.94 10.38 7.45
C VAL A 519 -10.83 11.68 8.27
N ASP A 520 -10.25 11.61 9.47
CA ASP A 520 -10.11 12.74 10.39
C ASP A 520 -11.43 13.51 10.66
N GLY A 521 -12.55 12.77 10.73
CA GLY A 521 -13.88 13.34 10.95
C GLY A 521 -14.53 13.96 9.70
N GLN A 522 -13.89 13.88 8.53
CA GLN A 522 -14.42 14.37 7.25
C GLN A 522 -14.57 13.23 6.24
N PRO A 523 -15.63 13.20 5.43
CA PRO A 523 -15.77 12.21 4.37
C PRO A 523 -14.74 12.47 3.27
N ARG A 524 -13.90 11.47 2.98
CA ARG A 524 -12.93 11.46 1.88
C ARG A 524 -13.38 10.47 0.81
N GLU A 525 -13.35 10.92 -0.44
CA GLU A 525 -13.63 10.11 -1.63
C GLU A 525 -12.39 9.29 -2.02
N PHE A 526 -12.62 8.05 -2.44
CA PHE A 526 -11.63 7.15 -3.02
C PHE A 526 -12.17 6.60 -4.34
N GLY A 527 -11.54 6.98 -5.45
CA GLY A 527 -11.80 6.41 -6.77
C GLY A 527 -11.08 5.08 -7.00
N GLU A 528 -11.34 4.42 -8.14
CA GLU A 528 -10.79 3.08 -8.45
C GLU A 528 -9.26 2.99 -8.35
N HIS A 529 -8.53 4.03 -8.78
CA HIS A 529 -7.06 4.03 -8.69
C HIS A 529 -6.57 4.15 -7.24
N GLU A 530 -7.26 4.93 -6.41
CA GLU A 530 -6.89 5.14 -5.01
C GLU A 530 -7.22 3.92 -4.14
N LEU A 531 -8.18 3.08 -4.57
CA LEU A 531 -8.50 1.82 -3.88
C LEU A 531 -7.30 0.87 -3.76
N ARG A 532 -6.30 0.96 -4.65
CA ARG A 532 -5.07 0.14 -4.58
C ARG A 532 -4.26 0.38 -3.30
N GLU A 533 -4.30 1.62 -2.81
CA GLU A 533 -3.55 2.06 -1.63
C GLU A 533 -4.41 2.08 -0.35
N LEU A 534 -5.65 1.59 -0.44
CA LEU A 534 -6.60 1.66 0.65
C LEU A 534 -6.08 0.94 1.90
N HIS A 535 -5.50 -0.25 1.75
CA HIS A 535 -4.97 -1.03 2.87
C HIS A 535 -3.90 -0.28 3.68
N ARG A 536 -3.01 0.48 3.01
CA ARG A 536 -1.96 1.27 3.66
C ARG A 536 -2.55 2.45 4.42
N LEU A 537 -3.50 3.16 3.83
CA LEU A 537 -4.17 4.29 4.48
C LEU A 537 -5.00 3.86 5.69
N LEU A 538 -5.71 2.73 5.57
CA LEU A 538 -6.42 2.13 6.70
C LEU A 538 -5.43 1.73 7.81
N TYR A 539 -4.32 1.08 7.46
CA TYR A 539 -3.29 0.68 8.42
C TYR A 539 -2.71 1.88 9.17
N GLU A 540 -2.24 2.92 8.47
CA GLU A 540 -1.63 4.11 9.09
C GLU A 540 -2.57 4.74 10.13
N ARG A 541 -3.85 4.84 9.80
CA ARG A 541 -4.87 5.39 10.71
C ARG A 541 -5.13 4.48 11.91
N LEU A 542 -5.42 3.20 11.65
CA LEU A 542 -5.78 2.25 12.70
C LEU A 542 -4.59 2.05 13.65
N ARG A 543 -3.38 1.98 13.10
CA ARG A 543 -2.12 1.88 13.84
C ARG A 543 -1.93 3.03 14.81
N LYS A 544 -2.21 4.27 14.42
CA LYS A 544 -2.12 5.44 15.32
C LYS A 544 -3.01 5.30 16.56
N ASN A 545 -4.24 4.83 16.38
CA ASN A 545 -5.17 4.60 17.50
C ASN A 545 -4.72 3.45 18.39
N VAL A 546 -4.31 2.33 17.78
CA VAL A 546 -3.78 1.16 18.48
C VAL A 546 -2.55 1.53 19.31
N ASP A 547 -1.63 2.30 18.75
CA ASP A 547 -0.40 2.73 19.44
C ASP A 547 -0.69 3.61 20.64
N ALA A 548 -1.57 4.60 20.49
CA ALA A 548 -1.96 5.48 21.61
C ALA A 548 -2.54 4.72 22.81
N ARG A 549 -3.22 3.59 22.57
CA ARG A 549 -3.76 2.71 23.61
C ARG A 549 -2.69 1.78 24.20
N LEU A 550 -1.85 1.18 23.35
CA LEU A 550 -0.77 0.28 23.77
C LEU A 550 0.35 1.00 24.53
N GLU A 551 0.59 2.28 24.27
CA GLU A 551 1.57 3.10 25.00
C GLU A 551 1.30 3.19 26.50
N GLN A 552 0.04 2.99 26.91
CA GLN A 552 -0.37 3.00 28.32
C GLN A 552 -0.09 1.67 29.04
N ARG A 553 0.38 0.66 28.30
CA ARG A 553 0.65 -0.68 28.81
C ARG A 553 2.13 -0.98 28.86
N ASP A 554 2.50 -1.72 29.89
CA ASP A 554 3.83 -2.27 30.06
C ASP A 554 3.78 -3.75 30.44
N VAL A 555 4.96 -4.33 30.63
CA VAL A 555 5.14 -5.73 31.02
C VAL A 555 4.55 -6.06 32.39
N PHE A 556 4.41 -5.08 33.30
CA PHE A 556 3.82 -5.32 34.62
C PHE A 556 2.29 -5.46 34.55
N ASP A 557 1.63 -4.83 33.57
CA ASP A 557 0.21 -5.10 33.30
C ASP A 557 -0.01 -6.57 32.92
N TYR A 558 0.88 -7.14 32.12
CA TYR A 558 0.84 -8.57 31.80
C TYR A 558 1.10 -9.45 33.02
N LEU A 559 2.07 -9.09 33.87
CA LEU A 559 2.35 -9.85 35.10
C LEU A 559 1.15 -9.83 36.05
N ALA A 560 0.48 -8.68 36.19
CA ALA A 560 -0.75 -8.57 36.96
C ALA A 560 -1.87 -9.46 36.40
N TYR A 561 -2.02 -9.51 35.06
CA TYR A 561 -2.94 -10.45 34.39
C TYR A 561 -2.60 -11.91 34.71
N LEU A 562 -1.31 -12.27 34.65
CA LEU A 562 -0.85 -13.63 34.92
C LEU A 562 -1.10 -14.08 36.35
N GLU A 563 -0.91 -13.21 37.35
CA GLU A 563 -1.23 -13.53 38.74
C GLU A 563 -2.73 -13.65 38.97
N ARG A 564 -3.53 -12.75 38.39
CA ARG A 564 -4.99 -12.74 38.49
C ARG A 564 -5.62 -13.99 37.86
N ASP A 565 -5.27 -14.27 36.61
CA ASP A 565 -6.01 -15.20 35.76
C ASP A 565 -5.31 -16.55 35.56
N GLN A 566 -3.98 -16.57 35.61
CA GLN A 566 -3.17 -17.78 35.40
C GLN A 566 -2.53 -18.30 36.69
N ARG A 567 -2.70 -17.58 37.82
CA ARG A 567 -2.06 -17.87 39.12
C ARG A 567 -0.54 -17.98 39.04
N ILE A 568 0.07 -17.24 38.11
CA ILE A 568 1.53 -17.19 37.95
C ILE A 568 2.07 -16.00 38.75
N GLY A 569 2.83 -16.30 39.80
CA GLY A 569 3.36 -15.29 40.73
C GLY A 569 4.83 -14.90 40.47
N PRO A 570 5.35 -13.92 41.24
CA PRO A 570 6.72 -13.40 41.11
C PRO A 570 7.81 -14.48 41.14
N GLN A 571 7.65 -15.52 41.96
CA GLN A 571 8.60 -16.62 42.08
C GLN A 571 8.81 -17.38 40.77
N GLN A 572 7.71 -17.66 40.05
CA GLN A 572 7.77 -18.40 38.78
C GLN A 572 8.39 -17.56 37.66
N VAL A 573 8.11 -16.24 37.65
CA VAL A 573 8.74 -15.29 36.72
C VAL A 573 10.26 -15.22 36.98
N ALA A 574 10.67 -15.15 38.24
CA ALA A 574 12.07 -15.17 38.64
C ALA A 574 12.75 -16.49 38.23
N GLU A 575 12.12 -17.65 38.47
CA GLU A 575 12.62 -18.96 38.03
C GLU A 575 12.77 -19.05 36.51
N MET A 576 11.83 -18.48 35.77
CA MET A 576 11.87 -18.43 34.32
C MET A 576 13.05 -17.58 33.82
N LEU A 577 13.18 -16.35 34.32
CA LEU A 577 14.28 -15.45 33.98
C LEU A 577 15.64 -16.05 34.35
N HIS A 578 15.74 -16.70 35.52
CA HIS A 578 16.92 -17.40 35.97
C HIS A 578 17.30 -18.56 35.04
N ARG A 579 16.33 -19.41 34.68
CA ARG A 579 16.56 -20.52 33.74
C ARG A 579 16.99 -20.02 32.37
N ALA A 580 16.33 -18.99 31.85
CA ALA A 580 16.68 -18.36 30.57
C ALA A 580 18.10 -17.79 30.58
N ALA A 581 18.50 -17.11 31.67
CA ALA A 581 19.81 -16.49 31.76
C ALA A 581 20.94 -17.52 31.96
N LYS A 582 20.67 -18.66 32.61
CA LYS A 582 21.62 -19.79 32.65
C LYS A 582 21.96 -20.34 31.27
N LEU A 583 21.05 -20.25 30.29
CA LEU A 583 21.29 -20.71 28.92
C LEU A 583 22.23 -19.78 28.14
N LEU A 584 22.27 -18.48 28.49
CA LEU A 584 23.04 -17.47 27.76
C LEU A 584 24.55 -17.55 28.06
N ILE A 585 24.94 -17.92 29.29
CA ILE A 585 26.34 -18.02 29.70
C ILE A 585 26.53 -19.26 30.58
N ASN A 586 27.05 -20.33 29.97
CA ASN A 586 27.36 -21.59 30.62
C ASN A 586 28.76 -21.57 31.28
N ALA A 587 29.01 -20.57 32.14
CA ALA A 587 30.27 -20.45 32.87
C ALA A 587 30.16 -21.17 34.23
N ARG A 588 31.12 -22.06 34.53
CA ARG A 588 31.30 -22.62 35.87
C ARG A 588 32.23 -21.69 36.65
N THR A 589 31.68 -20.74 37.39
CA THR A 589 32.45 -19.82 38.25
C THR A 589 31.88 -19.75 39.66
N ASP A 590 32.75 -19.53 40.65
CA ASP A 590 32.40 -19.58 42.07
C ASP A 590 31.57 -18.36 42.55
N ARG A 591 31.54 -17.26 41.79
CA ARG A 591 30.74 -16.06 42.09
C ARG A 591 30.15 -15.41 40.83
N GLU A 592 28.84 -15.52 40.68
CA GLU A 592 28.06 -14.88 39.61
C GLU A 592 27.30 -13.69 40.19
N PHE A 593 27.27 -12.56 39.48
CA PHE A 593 26.50 -11.39 39.85
C PHE A 593 25.33 -11.24 38.89
N TRP A 594 24.20 -10.88 39.45
CA TRP A 594 22.95 -10.84 38.71
C TRP A 594 22.38 -9.44 38.87
N HIS A 595 22.21 -8.75 37.75
CA HIS A 595 21.63 -7.42 37.70
C HIS A 595 20.24 -7.50 37.11
N PHE A 596 19.26 -7.18 37.94
CA PHE A 596 17.88 -7.02 37.52
C PHE A 596 17.66 -5.59 37.03
N VAL A 597 17.29 -5.44 35.76
CA VAL A 597 17.06 -4.15 35.11
C VAL A 597 15.62 -4.09 34.63
N VAL A 598 14.91 -3.09 35.12
CA VAL A 598 13.51 -2.78 34.80
C VAL A 598 13.32 -1.29 34.68
N GLN A 599 12.35 -0.85 33.89
CA GLN A 599 11.92 0.54 33.92
C GLN A 599 11.26 0.85 35.26
N ASP A 600 11.53 2.03 35.82
CA ASP A 600 10.89 2.49 37.06
C ASP A 600 9.35 2.55 36.88
N PRO A 601 8.58 1.76 37.66
CA PRO A 601 7.14 1.72 37.48
C PRO A 601 6.43 2.95 38.04
N VAL A 602 5.44 3.40 37.27
CA VAL A 602 4.63 4.60 37.56
C VAL A 602 3.61 4.34 38.69
N ASP A 603 3.10 3.10 38.82
CA ASP A 603 2.07 2.69 39.79
C ASP A 603 2.64 1.88 40.96
N GLN A 604 2.05 2.02 42.15
CA GLN A 604 2.38 1.27 43.37
C GLN A 604 2.20 -0.25 43.21
N ASN A 605 1.19 -0.73 42.48
CA ASN A 605 1.00 -2.16 42.23
C ASN A 605 2.12 -2.72 41.33
N LYS A 606 2.56 -1.93 40.34
CA LYS A 606 3.70 -2.30 39.48
C LYS A 606 5.02 -2.28 40.25
N ARG A 607 5.20 -1.35 41.20
CA ARG A 607 6.33 -1.35 42.16
C ARG A 607 6.37 -2.62 43.00
N ARG A 608 5.23 -3.07 43.54
CA ARG A 608 5.15 -4.33 44.28
C ARG A 608 5.62 -5.52 43.45
N TRP A 609 5.29 -5.55 42.16
CA TRP A 609 5.78 -6.57 41.24
C TRP A 609 7.29 -6.54 41.08
N VAL A 610 7.88 -5.37 40.86
CA VAL A 610 9.34 -5.20 40.79
C VAL A 610 10.01 -5.69 42.06
N ASP A 611 9.55 -5.23 43.22
CA ASP A 611 10.13 -5.60 44.51
C ASP A 611 10.02 -7.11 44.77
N SER A 612 8.89 -7.72 44.40
CA SER A 612 8.65 -9.16 44.62
C SER A 612 9.48 -10.04 43.69
N VAL A 613 9.62 -9.65 42.41
CA VAL A 613 10.47 -10.37 41.46
C VAL A 613 11.94 -10.22 41.82
N ASP A 614 12.37 -9.03 42.23
CA ASP A 614 13.75 -8.80 42.71
C ASP A 614 14.05 -9.64 43.96
N LEU A 615 13.15 -9.64 44.96
CA LEU A 615 13.28 -10.47 46.15
C LEU A 615 13.37 -11.96 45.80
N ALA A 616 12.52 -12.44 44.90
CA ALA A 616 12.56 -13.82 44.42
C ALA A 616 13.88 -14.14 43.70
N LEU A 617 14.38 -13.26 42.83
CA LEU A 617 15.66 -13.43 42.13
C LEU A 617 16.85 -13.49 43.08
N ARG A 618 16.85 -12.68 44.16
CA ARG A 618 17.89 -12.73 45.20
C ARG A 618 17.99 -14.10 45.86
N SER A 619 16.87 -14.81 46.02
CA SER A 619 16.84 -16.17 46.58
C SER A 619 17.58 -17.21 45.72
N PHE A 620 17.69 -16.97 44.41
CA PHE A 620 18.38 -17.88 43.49
C PHE A 620 19.88 -17.60 43.34
N ALA A 621 20.34 -16.39 43.66
CA ALA A 621 21.59 -15.91 43.09
C ALA A 621 22.39 -14.88 43.90
N GLY A 622 21.93 -14.43 45.08
CA GLY A 622 22.66 -13.47 45.92
C GLY A 622 22.92 -12.10 45.24
N GLY A 623 22.19 -11.77 44.18
CA GLY A 623 22.39 -10.58 43.35
C GLY A 623 22.03 -9.26 44.04
N SER A 624 22.51 -8.15 43.46
CA SER A 624 22.15 -6.78 43.87
C SER A 624 21.28 -6.12 42.80
N ALA A 625 20.16 -5.53 43.22
CA ALA A 625 19.35 -4.68 42.37
C ALA A 625 20.13 -3.41 42.00
N VAL A 626 20.15 -3.06 40.72
CA VAL A 626 20.69 -1.77 40.25
C VAL A 626 19.63 -1.13 39.36
N SER A 627 18.83 -0.23 39.94
CA SER A 627 18.02 0.71 39.17
C SER A 627 18.94 1.83 38.67
N ARG A 628 19.63 1.61 37.54
CA ARG A 628 20.22 2.69 36.72
C ARG A 628 20.12 2.37 35.23
N THR A 629 19.77 3.43 34.49
CA THR A 629 19.38 3.54 33.08
C THR A 629 20.32 2.84 32.09
N LEU A 630 19.93 1.64 31.67
CA LEU A 630 20.31 1.01 30.39
C LEU A 630 19.07 0.26 29.89
N HIS A 631 18.12 0.96 29.25
CA HIS A 631 16.95 0.33 28.64
C HIS A 631 17.17 0.22 27.13
N SER A 632 17.26 -1.01 26.62
CA SER A 632 17.11 -1.26 25.19
C SER A 632 15.64 -1.24 24.75
N ASP A 633 14.69 -1.46 25.69
CA ASP A 633 13.25 -1.46 25.45
C ASP A 633 12.49 -1.10 26.76
N ARG A 634 11.53 -0.17 26.67
CA ARG A 634 10.68 0.32 27.77
C ARG A 634 9.72 -0.76 28.31
N GLN A 635 9.44 -1.81 27.55
CA GLN A 635 8.44 -2.83 27.91
C GLN A 635 9.05 -4.17 28.30
N SER A 636 10.29 -4.14 28.79
CA SER A 636 11.03 -5.35 29.10
C SER A 636 11.51 -5.37 30.55
N ILE A 637 11.50 -6.57 31.11
CA ILE A 637 12.21 -6.94 32.32
C ILE A 637 13.44 -7.73 31.87
N THR A 638 14.62 -7.29 32.28
CA THR A 638 15.87 -7.94 31.87
C THR A 638 16.67 -8.38 33.09
N LEU A 639 17.06 -9.65 33.09
CA LEU A 639 18.03 -10.20 34.02
C LEU A 639 19.38 -10.34 33.30
N PHE A 640 20.35 -9.52 33.68
CA PHE A 640 21.73 -9.65 33.22
C PHE A 640 22.50 -10.53 34.18
N LYS A 641 23.17 -11.55 33.61
CA LYS A 641 24.15 -12.35 34.31
C LYS A 641 25.53 -11.75 34.03
N VAL A 642 26.13 -11.13 35.04
CA VAL A 642 27.50 -10.62 35.00
C VAL A 642 28.39 -11.56 35.79
N VAL A 643 29.33 -12.18 35.10
CA VAL A 643 30.40 -12.91 35.78
C VAL A 643 31.32 -11.84 36.36
N LYS A 644 31.38 -11.72 37.70
CA LYS A 644 32.43 -10.89 38.27
C LYS A 644 33.74 -11.62 38.00
N PRO A 645 34.74 -10.95 37.41
CA PRO A 645 36.05 -11.54 37.32
C PRO A 645 36.44 -12.05 38.70
N ASN A 646 36.99 -13.26 38.78
CA ASN A 646 37.49 -13.78 40.04
C ASN A 646 38.69 -12.91 40.45
N LEU A 647 38.40 -11.85 41.21
CA LEU A 647 39.40 -10.91 41.71
C LEU A 647 40.40 -11.61 42.61
N ASP A 648 40.05 -12.74 43.24
CA ASP A 648 40.94 -13.52 44.10
C ASP A 648 41.92 -14.38 43.27
N ALA A 649 41.65 -14.59 41.97
CA ALA A 649 42.60 -15.16 41.00
C ALA A 649 43.51 -14.08 40.37
N ILE A 650 43.24 -12.81 40.66
CA ILE A 650 44.07 -11.67 40.29
C ILE A 650 44.74 -11.20 41.57
N SER A 651 45.97 -11.66 41.79
CA SER A 651 46.64 -11.71 43.11
C SER A 651 46.65 -10.39 43.90
N ASN A 652 46.42 -9.24 43.25
CA ASN A 652 46.16 -7.98 43.94
C ASN A 652 45.50 -6.99 42.96
N VAL A 653 44.20 -6.67 43.10
CA VAL A 653 43.47 -5.80 42.15
C VAL A 653 43.95 -4.35 42.17
N ASP A 654 44.38 -3.86 43.33
CA ASP A 654 44.96 -2.52 43.46
C ASP A 654 46.40 -2.46 42.96
N GLU A 655 47.11 -3.60 42.96
CA GLU A 655 48.38 -3.78 42.26
C GLU A 655 48.12 -3.97 40.78
N CYS A 656 47.15 -4.74 40.29
CA CYS A 656 46.81 -4.82 38.86
C CYS A 656 46.28 -3.50 38.28
N ARG A 657 45.59 -2.67 39.07
CA ARG A 657 45.23 -1.31 38.64
C ARG A 657 46.44 -0.39 38.68
N ARG A 658 47.28 -0.50 39.72
CA ARG A 658 48.57 0.19 39.76
C ARG A 658 49.53 -0.29 38.71
N ASP A 659 49.51 -1.56 38.29
CA ASP A 659 50.32 -2.26 37.31
C ASP A 659 49.70 -2.13 35.94
N TYR A 660 48.41 -1.82 35.82
CA TYR A 660 47.81 -1.37 34.58
C TYR A 660 48.21 0.07 34.31
N VAL A 661 48.18 0.93 35.35
CA VAL A 661 48.70 2.30 35.28
C VAL A 661 50.23 2.31 35.17
N VAL A 662 50.93 1.42 35.87
CA VAL A 662 52.40 1.25 35.89
C VAL A 662 52.84 0.49 34.66
N SER A 663 52.12 -0.48 34.10
CA SER A 663 52.41 -1.01 32.77
C SER A 663 52.14 0.03 31.70
N GLN A 664 51.09 0.86 31.82
CA GLN A 664 50.96 2.02 30.93
C GLN A 664 52.09 3.05 31.11
N GLN A 665 52.77 3.08 32.26
CA GLN A 665 53.95 3.92 32.54
C GLN A 665 55.31 3.23 32.21
N ASP A 666 55.42 1.91 32.27
CA ASP A 666 56.61 1.09 32.00
C ASP A 666 56.74 0.81 30.49
N VAL A 667 55.65 0.95 29.74
CA VAL A 667 55.53 0.80 28.26
C VAL A 667 56.06 2.02 27.48
N PHE A 668 56.93 2.81 28.11
CA PHE A 668 57.69 3.90 27.47
C PHE A 668 59.09 3.46 26.96
N SER A 669 59.44 2.17 27.06
CA SER A 669 60.79 1.66 26.74
C SER A 669 61.11 1.46 25.25
N GLY A 670 60.14 1.58 24.34
CA GLY A 670 60.35 1.40 22.89
C GLY A 670 60.43 -0.06 22.42
N ASP A 671 59.89 -1.02 23.19
CA ASP A 671 59.88 -2.45 22.84
C ASP A 671 58.62 -2.87 22.05
N GLU A 672 58.86 -3.39 20.84
CA GLU A 672 57.87 -3.82 19.82
C GLU A 672 56.88 -4.91 20.29
N ARG A 673 57.24 -5.69 21.32
CA ARG A 673 56.34 -6.72 21.88
C ARG A 673 55.18 -6.11 22.65
N HIS A 674 55.39 -4.97 23.29
CA HIS A 674 54.38 -4.30 24.11
C HIS A 674 53.39 -3.51 23.25
N ASP A 675 53.83 -2.97 22.11
CA ASP A 675 52.91 -2.37 21.11
C ASP A 675 51.95 -3.42 20.54
N LYS A 676 52.38 -4.69 20.39
CA LYS A 676 51.52 -5.81 19.96
C LYS A 676 50.47 -6.22 21.01
N GLU A 677 50.77 -6.14 22.30
CA GLU A 677 49.79 -6.38 23.38
C GLU A 677 48.77 -5.25 23.50
N LEU A 678 49.23 -4.01 23.34
CA LEU A 678 48.35 -2.84 23.30
C LEU A 678 47.46 -2.84 22.04
N LEU A 679 48.00 -3.24 20.88
CA LEU A 679 47.25 -3.50 19.64
C LEU A 679 46.11 -4.51 19.84
N ARG A 680 46.32 -5.53 20.69
CA ARG A 680 45.26 -6.49 21.04
C ARG A 680 44.17 -5.87 21.91
N ALA A 681 44.49 -4.95 22.82
CA ALA A 681 43.51 -4.21 23.62
C ALA A 681 42.71 -3.19 22.77
N GLN A 682 43.30 -2.65 21.70
CA GLN A 682 42.69 -1.67 20.78
C GLN A 682 41.57 -2.24 19.90
N VAL A 683 41.57 -3.54 19.60
CA VAL A 683 40.54 -4.18 18.75
C VAL A 683 39.18 -4.28 19.48
N TYR A 684 39.15 -4.16 20.82
CA TYR A 684 37.97 -4.47 21.63
C TYR A 684 37.55 -3.35 22.60
N HIS A 685 38.07 -2.12 22.48
CA HIS A 685 37.71 -1.05 23.41
C HIS A 685 36.26 -0.55 23.16
N PRO A 686 35.33 -0.66 24.14
CA PRO A 686 33.92 -0.25 23.96
C PRO A 686 33.72 1.23 23.64
N PHE A 687 34.72 2.04 23.97
CA PHE A 687 34.68 3.49 23.80
C PHE A 687 35.83 3.91 22.89
N ALA A 688 35.63 3.80 21.57
CA ALA A 688 36.56 4.26 20.55
C ALA A 688 37.09 5.70 20.75
N PRO A 689 36.28 6.70 21.15
CA PRO A 689 36.79 8.05 21.40
C PRO A 689 37.75 8.13 22.60
N GLU A 690 37.54 7.32 23.65
CA GLU A 690 38.43 7.28 24.82
C GLU A 690 39.78 6.64 24.48
N LEU A 691 39.77 5.67 23.56
CA LEU A 691 40.99 5.07 23.04
C LEU A 691 41.79 6.04 22.17
N GLU A 692 41.11 6.82 21.33
CA GLU A 692 41.75 7.89 20.55
C GLU A 692 42.28 9.00 21.46
N ALA A 693 41.51 9.40 22.49
CA ALA A 693 41.95 10.37 23.51
C ALA A 693 43.22 9.91 24.21
N TRP A 694 43.26 8.64 24.62
CA TRP A 694 44.43 8.04 25.24
C TRP A 694 45.66 8.08 24.30
N TYR A 695 45.48 7.84 23.00
CA TYR A 695 46.59 7.93 22.03
C TYR A 695 47.11 9.37 21.89
N VAL A 696 46.20 10.35 21.85
CA VAL A 696 46.52 11.79 21.82
C VAL A 696 47.29 12.20 23.08
N GLU A 697 46.77 11.84 24.26
CA GLU A 697 47.38 12.09 25.57
C GLU A 697 48.77 11.48 25.64
N ARG A 698 48.94 10.19 25.30
CA ARG A 698 50.23 9.50 25.30
C ARG A 698 51.26 10.23 24.46
N ARG A 699 50.90 10.64 23.25
CA ARG A 699 51.79 11.41 22.37
C ARG A 699 52.13 12.79 22.92
N ALA A 700 51.18 13.47 23.56
CA ALA A 700 51.42 14.76 24.18
C ALA A 700 52.41 14.64 25.36
N PHE A 701 52.19 13.70 26.27
CA PHE A 701 53.10 13.44 27.40
C PHE A 701 54.49 12.98 26.95
N GLN A 702 54.58 12.11 25.92
CA GLN A 702 55.86 11.70 25.31
C GLN A 702 56.66 12.90 24.79
N ARG A 703 56.02 13.84 24.10
CA ARG A 703 56.70 15.04 23.59
C ARG A 703 57.15 15.99 24.69
N ARG A 704 56.36 16.13 25.75
CA ARG A 704 56.64 17.03 26.88
C ARG A 704 57.62 16.45 27.90
N GLN A 705 57.97 15.16 27.79
CA GLN A 705 58.76 14.41 28.78
C GLN A 705 58.17 14.46 30.19
N GLU A 706 56.85 14.56 30.28
CA GLU A 706 56.11 14.66 31.54
C GLU A 706 55.63 13.28 32.00
N ARG A 707 55.55 13.07 33.33
CA ARG A 707 54.93 11.87 33.89
C ARG A 707 53.41 12.01 33.81
N PHE A 708 52.75 10.92 33.47
CA PHE A 708 51.31 10.83 33.35
C PHE A 708 50.63 11.01 34.73
N ASP A 709 49.92 12.11 34.94
CA ASP A 709 49.19 12.45 36.18
C ASP A 709 47.67 12.29 35.98
N HIS A 710 46.95 11.88 37.03
CA HIS A 710 45.50 11.61 37.03
C HIS A 710 44.64 12.82 36.68
N PHE A 711 45.20 14.03 36.73
CA PHE A 711 44.51 15.29 36.39
C PHE A 711 44.79 15.78 34.96
N GLY A 712 45.65 15.10 34.19
CA GLY A 712 46.09 15.53 32.86
C GLY A 712 45.30 14.95 31.67
N HIS A 713 44.15 14.34 31.91
CA HIS A 713 43.33 13.71 30.86
C HIS A 713 42.48 14.72 30.07
N ILE A 714 42.21 14.40 28.80
CA ILE A 714 41.22 15.09 27.98
C ILE A 714 39.85 14.87 28.63
N PRO A 715 39.12 15.93 29.01
CA PRO A 715 37.83 15.78 29.66
C PRO A 715 36.83 15.05 28.77
N ALA A 716 35.96 14.22 29.36
CA ALA A 716 35.00 13.38 28.64
C ALA A 716 34.12 14.14 27.62
N ARG A 717 33.81 15.41 27.88
CA ARG A 717 33.07 16.28 26.95
C ARG A 717 33.83 16.54 25.65
N ILE A 718 35.16 16.67 25.72
CA ILE A 718 36.05 16.89 24.58
C ILE A 718 36.37 15.56 23.89
N VAL A 719 36.50 14.47 24.65
CA VAL A 719 36.73 13.11 24.14
C VAL A 719 35.70 12.71 23.07
N ARG A 720 34.44 13.13 23.21
CA ARG A 720 33.38 12.86 22.21
C ARG A 720 33.68 13.38 20.81
N LEU A 721 34.50 14.42 20.66
CA LEU A 721 34.93 14.92 19.35
C LEU A 721 35.84 13.92 18.62
N LEU A 722 36.40 12.95 19.33
CA LEU A 722 37.29 11.91 18.80
C LEU A 722 36.53 10.66 18.33
N GLU A 723 35.19 10.68 18.30
CA GLU A 723 34.39 9.64 17.65
C GLU A 723 34.65 9.58 16.13
N GLU A 724 35.07 10.70 15.54
CA GLU A 724 35.35 10.86 14.11
C GLU A 724 36.75 11.46 13.87
N PRO A 725 37.85 10.68 14.09
CA PRO A 725 39.23 11.19 14.07
C PRO A 725 39.65 11.88 12.76
N GLU A 726 39.14 11.42 11.62
CA GLU A 726 39.41 12.04 10.31
C GLU A 726 38.83 13.44 10.22
N MET A 727 37.58 13.60 10.64
CA MET A 727 36.94 14.91 10.63
C MET A 727 37.51 15.82 11.71
N MET A 728 37.92 15.28 12.87
CA MET A 728 38.61 16.07 13.90
C MET A 728 39.97 16.57 13.40
N ARG A 729 40.73 15.74 12.67
CA ARG A 729 41.95 16.19 11.98
C ARG A 729 41.65 17.31 10.99
N MET A 730 40.62 17.15 10.16
CA MET A 730 40.23 18.17 9.20
C MET A 730 39.80 19.48 9.87
N PHE A 731 39.10 19.40 11.01
CA PHE A 731 38.73 20.57 11.79
C PHE A 731 39.96 21.34 12.27
N VAL A 732 40.96 20.65 12.84
CA VAL A 732 42.23 21.26 13.27
C VAL A 732 42.96 21.91 12.11
N LEU A 733 43.06 21.24 10.97
CA LEU A 733 43.71 21.79 9.76
C LEU A 733 42.96 23.00 9.21
N CYS A 734 41.63 22.98 9.21
CA CYS A 734 40.82 24.10 8.73
C CYS A 734 40.91 25.31 9.66
N VAL A 735 40.92 25.10 10.98
CA VAL A 735 41.13 26.19 11.95
C VAL A 735 42.51 26.81 11.77
N ALA A 736 43.56 25.98 11.72
CA ALA A 736 44.93 26.46 11.64
C ALA A 736 45.27 27.17 10.31
N SER A 737 44.58 26.82 9.22
CA SER A 737 44.72 27.47 7.91
C SER A 737 43.79 28.66 7.69
N GLY A 738 42.90 28.99 8.64
CA GLY A 738 41.90 30.05 8.49
C GLY A 738 40.74 29.70 7.55
N ALA A 739 40.55 28.41 7.24
CA ALA A 739 39.35 27.92 6.55
C ALA A 739 38.12 27.85 7.49
N ILE A 740 38.34 27.83 8.81
CA ILE A 740 37.30 28.03 9.81
C ILE A 740 37.69 29.23 10.66
N GLU A 741 36.80 30.22 10.72
CA GLU A 741 36.97 31.40 11.56
C GLU A 741 35.66 31.83 12.23
N ASN A 742 35.79 32.63 13.28
CA ASN A 742 34.67 33.29 13.92
C ASN A 742 34.53 34.71 13.34
N VAL A 743 33.47 34.95 12.56
CA VAL A 743 33.17 36.23 11.92
C VAL A 743 31.95 36.83 12.61
N GLY A 744 32.14 37.86 13.43
CA GLY A 744 31.03 38.60 14.04
C GLY A 744 30.10 37.75 14.92
N TYR A 745 30.68 36.87 15.75
CA TYR A 745 30.01 35.91 16.65
C TYR A 745 29.40 34.68 15.95
N GLU A 746 29.66 34.49 14.67
CA GLU A 746 29.24 33.30 13.91
C GLU A 746 30.47 32.51 13.46
N TRP A 747 30.46 31.19 13.71
CA TRP A 747 31.48 30.29 13.20
C TRP A 747 31.17 29.91 11.76
N ILE A 748 32.12 30.14 10.85
CA ILE A 748 31.94 29.90 9.42
C ILE A 748 33.04 28.98 8.93
N TRP A 749 32.66 27.98 8.13
CA TRP A 749 33.57 27.19 7.32
C TRP A 749 33.54 27.67 5.86
N HIS A 750 34.69 28.06 5.32
CA HIS A 750 34.85 28.52 3.95
C HIS A 750 35.01 27.34 2.99
N GLY A 751 33.91 26.68 2.65
CA GLY A 751 33.90 25.54 1.75
C GLY A 751 34.16 25.91 0.28
N PRO A 752 34.60 24.95 -0.56
CA PRO A 752 34.81 25.19 -1.99
C PRO A 752 33.53 25.56 -2.75
N ALA A 753 32.36 25.19 -2.22
CA ALA A 753 31.04 25.52 -2.76
C ALA A 753 30.39 26.76 -2.11
N GLY A 754 31.16 27.50 -1.30
CA GLY A 754 30.72 28.67 -0.54
C GLY A 754 30.72 28.45 0.96
N ASP A 755 30.47 29.53 1.68
CA ASP A 755 30.50 29.57 3.14
C ASP A 755 29.38 28.75 3.76
N VAL A 756 29.70 28.04 4.84
CA VAL A 756 28.78 27.20 5.60
C VAL A 756 28.84 27.62 7.07
N PRO A 757 27.73 28.13 7.65
CA PRO A 757 27.69 28.45 9.06
C PRO A 757 27.73 27.17 9.90
N LEU A 758 28.60 27.16 10.91
CA LEU A 758 28.77 26.10 11.91
C LEU A 758 28.07 26.42 13.23
N SER A 759 27.48 27.61 13.35
CA SER A 759 26.66 28.06 14.47
C SER A 759 25.55 28.96 13.94
N ASP A 760 24.40 29.00 14.61
CA ASP A 760 23.32 29.94 14.30
C ASP A 760 23.40 31.13 15.26
N LYS A 761 23.76 32.32 14.75
CA LYS A 761 23.96 33.53 15.57
C LYS A 761 22.70 33.97 16.34
N GLU A 762 21.51 33.71 15.80
CA GLU A 762 20.25 34.12 16.45
C GLU A 762 19.86 33.17 17.58
N GLN A 763 20.22 31.89 17.48
CA GLN A 763 19.84 30.84 18.44
C GLN A 763 20.95 30.49 19.42
N GLU A 764 22.22 30.67 19.03
CA GLU A 764 23.41 30.28 19.79
C GLU A 764 24.42 31.43 19.88
N PRO A 765 24.08 32.57 20.54
CA PRO A 765 24.97 33.74 20.64
C PRO A 765 26.28 33.46 21.39
N ASP A 766 26.31 32.40 22.22
CA ASP A 766 27.48 31.99 23.00
C ASP A 766 28.23 30.79 22.36
N ALA A 767 28.04 30.54 21.05
CA ALA A 767 28.70 29.43 20.36
C ALA A 767 30.24 29.58 20.38
N ASN A 768 30.91 28.63 21.03
CA ASN A 768 32.37 28.59 21.15
C ASN A 768 33.01 27.55 20.21
N LEU A 769 34.34 27.45 20.24
CA LEU A 769 35.10 26.53 19.40
C LEU A 769 34.62 25.06 19.48
N VAL A 770 34.22 24.59 20.67
CA VAL A 770 33.71 23.23 20.87
C VAL A 770 32.37 23.03 20.16
N ARG A 771 31.50 24.03 20.16
CA ARG A 771 30.22 23.98 19.43
C ARG A 771 30.46 23.87 17.92
N ALA A 772 31.37 24.69 17.38
CA ALA A 772 31.77 24.61 15.97
C ALA A 772 32.36 23.23 15.62
N ALA A 773 33.19 22.67 16.51
CA ALA A 773 33.74 21.32 16.36
C ALA A 773 32.64 20.25 16.36
N VAL A 774 31.63 20.34 17.23
CA VAL A 774 30.51 19.39 17.23
C VAL A 774 29.76 19.41 15.89
N VAL A 775 29.48 20.59 15.35
CA VAL A 775 28.76 20.71 14.07
C VAL A 775 29.61 20.20 12.91
N PHE A 776 30.89 20.60 12.85
CA PHE A 776 31.79 20.22 11.78
C PHE A 776 32.18 18.74 11.80
N VAL A 777 32.51 18.20 12.98
CA VAL A 777 33.09 16.86 13.15
C VAL A 777 32.02 15.79 13.27
N LEU A 778 31.00 16.01 14.10
CA LEU A 778 29.99 15.01 14.42
C LEU A 778 28.74 15.15 13.56
N GLN A 779 28.23 16.37 13.36
CA GLN A 779 27.01 16.58 12.57
C GLN A 779 27.29 16.61 11.06
N LYS A 780 28.49 17.01 10.63
CA LYS A 780 28.97 17.01 9.24
C LYS A 780 28.03 17.76 8.29
N ARG A 781 27.39 18.81 8.78
CA ARG A 781 26.40 19.62 8.06
C ARG A 781 26.34 21.04 8.61
N GLU A 782 25.68 21.92 7.88
CA GLU A 782 25.37 23.29 8.29
C GLU A 782 24.65 23.36 9.65
N GLY A 783 25.06 24.30 10.49
CA GLY A 783 24.61 24.45 11.88
C GLY A 783 23.20 25.04 12.06
N THR A 784 22.52 25.41 10.98
CA THR A 784 21.16 25.97 11.02
C THR A 784 20.10 24.86 11.16
N ARG A 785 18.95 25.16 11.78
CA ARG A 785 17.87 24.19 12.09
C ARG A 785 17.30 23.44 10.88
N ARG A 786 17.54 23.93 9.65
CA ARG A 786 17.14 23.32 8.37
C ARG A 786 18.31 23.17 7.39
N GLY A 787 19.54 23.24 7.87
CA GLY A 787 20.75 23.16 7.06
C GLY A 787 20.84 21.85 6.28
N LEU A 788 20.95 21.95 4.95
CA LEU A 788 21.07 20.80 4.03
C LEU A 788 22.48 20.65 3.46
N ARG A 789 23.36 21.64 3.65
CA ARG A 789 24.73 21.60 3.13
C ARG A 789 25.57 20.63 3.96
N ARG A 790 26.14 19.63 3.29
CA ARG A 790 26.99 18.61 3.89
C ARG A 790 28.45 19.06 3.91
N ILE A 791 29.15 18.72 4.98
CA ILE A 791 30.59 18.89 5.15
C ILE A 791 31.21 17.50 5.03
N ASP A 792 32.06 17.28 4.03
CA ASP A 792 32.78 16.01 3.88
C ASP A 792 34.29 16.22 4.06
N GLY A 793 35.01 15.16 4.41
CA GLY A 793 36.44 15.27 4.71
C GLY A 793 37.29 15.74 3.52
N LYS A 794 36.89 15.41 2.29
CA LYS A 794 37.64 15.77 1.08
C LYS A 794 37.48 17.25 0.75
N THR A 795 36.27 17.79 0.89
CA THR A 795 35.99 19.22 0.70
C THR A 795 36.57 20.06 1.82
N ALA A 796 36.59 19.55 3.06
CA ALA A 796 37.30 20.16 4.19
C ALA A 796 38.81 20.25 3.94
N GLU A 797 39.44 19.18 3.46
CA GLU A 797 40.87 19.18 3.11
C GLU A 797 41.19 20.20 2.01
N GLN A 798 40.39 20.24 0.95
CA GLN A 798 40.52 21.23 -0.13
C GLN A 798 40.39 22.67 0.38
N SER A 799 39.45 22.90 1.29
CA SER A 799 39.23 24.20 1.94
C SER A 799 40.44 24.64 2.76
N ALA A 800 41.01 23.75 3.58
CA ALA A 800 42.22 24.03 4.35
C ALA A 800 43.42 24.37 3.45
N VAL A 801 43.64 23.60 2.38
CA VAL A 801 44.71 23.85 1.39
C VAL A 801 44.51 25.22 0.71
N ALA A 802 43.29 25.53 0.29
CA ALA A 802 42.97 26.79 -0.36
C ALA A 802 43.18 27.99 0.58
N ALA A 803 42.80 27.86 1.85
CA ALA A 803 42.98 28.92 2.84
C ALA A 803 44.47 29.17 3.15
N ALA A 804 45.28 28.12 3.29
CA ALA A 804 46.73 28.26 3.44
C ALA A 804 47.38 28.95 2.23
N HIS A 805 46.97 28.59 1.01
CA HIS A 805 47.45 29.24 -0.21
C HIS A 805 47.10 30.74 -0.28
N LYS A 806 45.93 31.16 0.23
CA LYS A 806 45.58 32.59 0.34
C LYS A 806 46.53 33.36 1.26
N GLN A 807 47.12 32.69 2.25
CA GLN A 807 48.13 33.25 3.14
C GLN A 807 49.56 33.21 2.55
N GLY A 808 49.73 32.72 1.32
CA GLY A 808 51.04 32.57 0.68
C GLY A 808 51.88 31.42 1.24
N LYS A 809 51.27 30.50 1.99
CA LYS A 809 51.94 29.39 2.68
C LYS A 809 51.45 28.04 2.16
N ARG A 810 52.25 26.99 2.35
CA ARG A 810 51.76 25.61 2.24
C ARG A 810 50.89 25.27 3.46
N LEU A 811 49.96 24.33 3.33
CA LEU A 811 49.09 23.91 4.45
C LEU A 811 49.93 23.51 5.69
N GLU A 812 51.00 22.76 5.49
CA GLU A 812 51.89 22.32 6.57
C GLU A 812 52.59 23.51 7.27
N GLU A 813 53.00 24.53 6.51
CA GLU A 813 53.63 25.75 7.03
C GLU A 813 52.62 26.59 7.82
N ALA A 814 51.41 26.78 7.28
CA ALA A 814 50.34 27.50 7.98
C ALA A 814 49.95 26.82 9.29
N VAL A 815 49.82 25.49 9.29
CA VAL A 815 49.49 24.72 10.49
C VAL A 815 50.62 24.78 11.52
N LYS A 816 51.87 24.67 11.08
CA LYS A 816 53.04 24.78 11.97
C LYS A 816 53.10 26.16 12.63
N ASP A 817 52.97 27.23 11.86
CA ASP A 817 53.02 28.60 12.38
C ASP A 817 51.90 28.85 13.40
N PHE A 818 50.68 28.35 13.11
CA PHE A 818 49.56 28.44 14.03
C PHE A 818 49.82 27.70 15.34
N LEU A 819 50.31 26.45 15.29
CA LEU A 819 50.61 25.65 16.47
C LEU A 819 51.73 26.26 17.34
N GLU A 820 52.77 26.83 16.73
CA GLU A 820 53.94 27.37 17.44
C GLU A 820 53.70 28.78 18.01
N SER A 821 52.89 29.61 17.34
CA SER A 821 52.82 31.05 17.65
C SER A 821 51.43 31.56 18.03
N GLU A 822 50.35 30.87 17.65
CA GLU A 822 48.98 31.42 17.75
C GLU A 822 48.00 30.55 18.56
N LEU A 823 48.26 29.25 18.71
CA LEU A 823 47.31 28.29 19.30
C LEU A 823 46.83 28.69 20.69
N GLU A 824 47.72 29.09 21.59
CA GLU A 824 47.38 29.42 22.98
C GLU A 824 46.45 30.64 23.02
N THR A 825 46.86 31.74 22.40
CA THR A 825 46.05 32.96 22.24
C THR A 825 44.72 32.69 21.53
N TYR A 826 44.72 31.80 20.52
CA TYR A 826 43.53 31.44 19.77
C TYR A 826 42.52 30.67 20.65
N LEU A 827 42.98 29.68 21.42
CA LEU A 827 42.12 28.90 22.31
C LEU A 827 41.53 29.80 23.41
N GLU A 828 42.33 30.67 24.02
CA GLU A 828 41.86 31.61 25.04
C GLU A 828 40.80 32.59 24.51
N ARG A 829 40.97 33.07 23.26
CA ARG A 829 40.02 34.00 22.63
C ARG A 829 38.71 33.32 22.22
N ASN A 830 38.80 32.11 21.67
CA ASN A 830 37.66 31.43 21.02
C ASN A 830 36.95 30.40 21.92
N PHE A 831 37.48 30.20 23.13
CA PHE A 831 36.87 29.41 24.19
C PHE A 831 37.07 30.17 25.51
N PRO A 832 36.25 31.20 25.81
CA PRO A 832 36.37 32.01 27.02
C PRO A 832 35.84 31.28 28.27
N SER A 833 36.30 31.69 29.45
CA SER A 833 35.92 31.08 30.73
C SER A 833 34.48 31.44 31.13
N HIS A 834 33.72 30.44 31.59
CA HIS A 834 32.46 30.62 32.32
C HIS A 834 32.57 29.99 33.72
N ASP A 835 31.61 30.27 34.61
CA ASP A 835 31.43 30.00 36.06
C ASP A 835 32.25 28.92 36.82
N LYS A 836 33.01 28.04 36.15
CA LYS A 836 33.87 26.98 36.70
C LYS A 836 35.31 27.04 36.13
N PRO A 837 36.22 27.80 36.75
CA PRO A 837 37.59 28.02 36.24
C PRO A 837 38.45 26.76 36.10
N GLU A 838 38.27 25.76 36.98
CA GLU A 838 39.06 24.52 36.96
C GLU A 838 38.68 23.60 35.79
N GLN A 839 37.38 23.43 35.55
CA GLN A 839 36.87 22.65 34.41
C GLN A 839 37.29 23.30 33.09
N HIS A 840 37.24 24.63 33.03
CA HIS A 840 37.67 25.40 31.87
C HIS A 840 39.15 25.20 31.53
N ARG A 841 40.04 25.23 32.53
CA ARG A 841 41.48 24.95 32.32
C ARG A 841 41.73 23.53 31.80
N ALA A 842 41.01 22.54 32.31
CA ALA A 842 41.13 21.16 31.85
C ALA A 842 40.64 20.98 30.39
N GLU A 843 39.54 21.64 30.01
CA GLU A 843 39.01 21.63 28.64
C GLU A 843 39.96 22.34 27.67
N LEU A 844 40.55 23.48 28.05
CA LEU A 844 41.59 24.17 27.28
C LEU A 844 42.83 23.30 27.08
N ALA A 845 43.32 22.66 28.14
CA ALA A 845 44.47 21.77 28.07
C ALA A 845 44.20 20.57 27.13
N GLY A 846 43.01 19.96 27.21
CA GLY A 846 42.61 18.87 26.33
C GLY A 846 42.50 19.27 24.87
N LEU A 847 41.89 20.44 24.58
CA LEU A 847 41.83 20.98 23.22
C LEU A 847 43.24 21.25 22.67
N ARG A 848 44.13 21.84 23.47
CA ARG A 848 45.53 22.06 23.08
C ARG A 848 46.22 20.76 22.68
N MET A 849 46.07 19.69 23.47
CA MET A 849 46.65 18.38 23.13
C MET A 849 46.14 17.83 21.79
N ILE A 850 44.84 17.97 21.53
CA ILE A 850 44.23 17.50 20.27
C ILE A 850 44.74 18.30 19.07
N PHE A 851 44.84 19.62 19.20
CA PHE A 851 45.37 20.49 18.15
C PHE A 851 46.85 20.20 17.85
N GLU A 852 47.68 20.10 18.89
CA GLU A 852 49.10 19.72 18.76
C GLU A 852 49.28 18.31 18.18
N PHE A 853 48.32 17.41 18.38
CA PHE A 853 48.38 16.05 17.88
C PHE A 853 48.01 15.96 16.39
N TYR A 854 46.84 16.46 16.00
CA TYR A 854 46.34 16.36 14.63
C TYR A 854 46.96 17.37 13.66
N GLY A 855 47.52 18.48 14.16
CA GLY A 855 48.22 19.44 13.32
C GLY A 855 49.62 18.99 12.88
N GLN A 856 50.09 17.81 13.29
CA GLN A 856 51.35 17.27 12.78
C GLN A 856 51.18 16.64 11.38
N PRO A 857 52.07 16.96 10.41
CA PRO A 857 52.02 16.38 9.06
C PRO A 857 52.10 14.85 9.04
N THR A 858 52.79 14.26 10.02
CA THR A 858 53.02 12.81 10.14
C THR A 858 51.89 12.06 10.84
N THR A 859 50.91 12.76 11.43
CA THR A 859 49.78 12.13 12.10
C THR A 859 48.73 11.69 11.07
N ARG A 860 48.58 10.38 10.89
CA ARG A 860 47.43 9.80 10.17
C ARG A 860 46.19 9.88 11.05
N ALA A 861 45.00 10.12 10.51
CA ALA A 861 43.81 10.30 11.35
C ALA A 861 43.19 8.98 11.83
N LEU A 862 43.11 7.96 10.98
CA LEU A 862 42.54 6.68 11.38
C LEU A 862 43.55 5.87 12.18
N LEU A 863 43.08 5.35 13.32
CA LEU A 863 43.87 4.46 14.19
C LEU A 863 44.43 3.26 13.39
N ARG A 864 43.63 2.65 12.50
CA ARG A 864 44.06 1.55 11.61
C ARG A 864 45.25 1.92 10.71
N GLN A 865 45.30 3.15 10.20
CA GLN A 865 46.39 3.58 9.32
C GLN A 865 47.68 3.93 10.09
N ARG A 866 47.57 4.23 11.40
CA ARG A 866 48.73 4.40 12.29
C ARG A 866 49.35 3.04 12.68
N GLN A 867 48.61 1.94 12.55
CA GLN A 867 49.06 0.58 12.88
C GLN A 867 50.06 0.04 11.85
N ASP A 868 49.95 0.43 10.57
CA ASP A 868 50.87 -0.03 9.50
C ASP A 868 52.29 0.56 9.59
N LEU A 869 52.47 1.67 10.34
CA LEU A 869 53.77 2.33 10.49
C LEU A 869 54.69 1.65 11.50
N VAL A 870 54.16 0.80 12.39
CA VAL A 870 54.96 0.02 13.35
C VAL A 870 55.63 -1.19 12.68
N PHE A 871 55.19 -1.57 11.47
CA PHE A 871 55.73 -2.73 10.74
C PHE A 871 56.75 -2.39 9.64
N THR A 872 57.14 -1.12 9.47
CA THR A 872 58.07 -0.69 8.40
C THR A 872 59.19 0.26 8.83
N SER A 873 59.61 0.25 10.10
CA SER A 873 60.89 0.84 10.54
C SER A 873 61.75 -0.18 11.25
#